data_AF-A0A8H8URT2-F1
#
_entry.id   AF-A0A8H8URT2-F1
#
_cell.length_a   1.000
_cell.length_b   1.000
_cell.length_c   1.000
_cell.angle_alpha   90.00
_cell.angle_beta   90.00
_cell.angle_gamma   90.00
#
_symmetry.space_group_name_H-M   'P 1'
#
loop_
_entity.id
_entity.type
_entity.pdbx_description
1 polymer ?
#
loop_
_entity_poly.entity_id
_entity_poly.type
_entity_poly.pdbx_seq_one_letter_code
_entity_poly.pdbx_strand_id
1 'polypeptide(L)'
;MAPGGGKRKRGHSGGDHYQSSPSHDRRPPQPSPRDQDNQNRRNQNNNTNNNNRGRGGSNFGDRGAPSGRPQPPRPGSSQSNAQSPRPSQPAQPAFQPPSTPTPSVLPPSRMMSTPAVQTPSVPEVNPSAGVQRGYLWITPSRLEAWSATGHSEVVNEITTAAATNIYEEPTMVIQEVLYAGIDGRIAPTLAANVLIDSIKANREAIANGVTQLKVTDILLDTIPLYDQHIALTAMVSPLIPDYIGIGEARLQLQDTLLMALGLVSSSFKGRQVKVHTNILYRVQKYNLSREETEGFAKLITEVFMAEYGRGPLTRVGETLDKIRSLIGCFDLDPNRALDVILDIFANGVVANWRFFVQLLRESEWWPKDVPSVDGPLYQEDDFFDRLERDGFKALCELPDGSNILLRRGGNKVAAQVIGYKFKFYMMKDLDLDSLSHQLPDNLVAMTAILLKIGFISFRDLYPHLAPDDAAMKEGYDEWLKENDSKGRPGAMNALMMASVLPDDTVPPPRPGQGPAPAAETKKAEEEPKPEEPAAPPIKPRNQKLALLNALLAAGSLPEIAFLFGNYPKIAYPHPEVADGLHRIIHHCIDDVYKPLEPLQTAELGARKVLSTDPALKQAFAPRQPLVPAPPIKITKYLLPFFPGRDPDPSREYRYFWDPEWTTDLPICKTERDVRVLCLILLRGFSGTRLANDVKLMSKLIRIGVSAVREHGPASDVGNGWANVVNYLLLPALSVCGSNSAIGNEIYTLMELYPLESRWAMYTFWTKNAPYIFPEVKSKAAEATKETKNILKRLSTTNMREMARRMSKISYSNPVTAFMVTISQIESYDNLIECVVDSAKHFSKLGFDAFTYAILNKMSEDRGRMQQDGLLVSKWLQ
;
A
#
# COMPACT_ATOMS: atom_id res chain seq x y z
N MET A 1 -58.74 29.11 -42.93
CA MET A 1 -59.25 27.73 -42.70
C MET A 1 -58.05 26.78 -42.73
N ALA A 2 -58.14 25.62 -42.06
CA ALA A 2 -57.03 24.72 -41.63
C ALA A 2 -56.10 24.21 -42.76
N PRO A 3 -54.89 23.64 -42.50
CA PRO A 3 -54.29 23.11 -41.24
C PRO A 3 -52.95 23.82 -40.87
N GLY A 4 -52.13 23.46 -39.86
CA GLY A 4 -52.07 22.35 -38.90
C GLY A 4 -50.73 21.60 -39.00
N GLY A 5 -49.78 21.83 -38.09
CA GLY A 5 -48.46 21.16 -38.16
C GLY A 5 -47.50 21.35 -36.98
N GLY A 6 -46.54 20.43 -36.87
CA GLY A 6 -45.21 20.67 -36.28
C GLY A 6 -44.99 20.40 -34.79
N LYS A 7 -44.82 19.13 -34.39
CA LYS A 7 -44.14 18.81 -33.12
C LYS A 7 -42.64 19.14 -33.22
N ARG A 8 -42.03 19.72 -32.17
CA ARG A 8 -40.58 19.68 -31.93
C ARG A 8 -40.28 19.24 -30.50
N LYS A 9 -39.33 18.32 -30.37
CA LYS A 9 -38.88 17.62 -29.15
C LYS A 9 -37.74 18.42 -28.50
N ARG A 10 -37.68 18.53 -27.17
CA ARG A 10 -36.50 19.05 -26.45
C ARG A 10 -36.14 18.17 -25.24
N GLY A 11 -34.84 17.86 -25.17
CA GLY A 11 -34.08 17.07 -24.19
C GLY A 11 -34.73 16.64 -22.88
N HIS A 12 -34.68 15.32 -22.64
CA HIS A 12 -34.57 14.79 -21.28
C HIS A 12 -33.24 15.24 -20.66
N SER A 13 -33.31 15.83 -19.48
CA SER A 13 -32.26 15.70 -18.47
C SER A 13 -32.66 14.51 -17.61
N GLY A 14 -31.80 13.49 -17.53
CA GLY A 14 -31.93 12.37 -16.61
C GLY A 14 -30.87 12.52 -15.53
N GLY A 15 -31.29 12.48 -14.27
CA GLY A 15 -30.40 12.42 -13.12
C GLY A 15 -31.02 11.51 -12.08
N ASP A 16 -30.24 10.55 -11.60
CA ASP A 16 -30.57 9.74 -10.43
C ASP A 16 -29.91 10.42 -9.21
N HIS A 17 -30.66 10.88 -8.21
CA HIS A 17 -31.33 10.07 -7.18
C HIS A 17 -30.37 9.23 -6.33
N TYR A 18 -29.93 9.83 -5.22
CA TYR A 18 -29.91 9.11 -3.95
C TYR A 18 -30.81 9.85 -2.94
N GLN A 19 -31.70 9.08 -2.33
CA GLN A 19 -32.72 9.57 -1.39
C GLN A 19 -32.09 9.81 -0.01
N SER A 20 -32.52 10.88 0.66
CA SER A 20 -32.34 11.03 2.11
C SER A 20 -33.72 11.17 2.76
N SER A 21 -34.10 10.20 3.58
CA SER A 21 -35.38 10.19 4.29
C SER A 21 -35.38 11.19 5.46
N PRO A 22 -36.54 11.75 5.85
CA PRO A 22 -36.57 13.00 6.61
C PRO A 22 -36.89 12.84 8.12
N SER A 23 -36.77 13.99 8.81
CA SER A 23 -37.47 14.41 10.03
C SER A 23 -37.15 13.72 11.38
N HIS A 24 -36.62 14.53 12.30
CA HIS A 24 -37.29 14.69 13.60
C HIS A 24 -37.27 16.17 14.05
N ASP A 25 -38.37 16.60 14.66
CA ASP A 25 -38.73 18.02 14.82
C ASP A 25 -38.01 18.81 15.91
N ARG A 26 -38.04 20.14 15.72
CA ARG A 26 -37.56 21.15 16.65
C ARG A 26 -38.50 21.31 17.84
N ARG A 27 -37.97 21.44 19.06
CA ARG A 27 -38.68 22.09 20.18
C ARG A 27 -38.48 23.62 20.15
N PRO A 28 -39.51 24.43 20.46
CA PRO A 28 -39.41 25.89 20.60
C PRO A 28 -38.80 26.33 21.96
N PRO A 29 -38.41 27.61 22.14
CA PRO A 29 -37.52 28.06 23.21
C PRO A 29 -38.22 28.40 24.55
N GLN A 30 -37.45 28.38 25.64
CA GLN A 30 -37.86 28.88 26.96
C GLN A 30 -37.72 30.41 27.10
N PRO A 31 -38.58 31.07 27.88
CA PRO A 31 -38.31 32.35 28.52
C PRO A 31 -37.79 32.20 29.97
N SER A 32 -37.12 33.25 30.47
CA SER A 32 -36.45 33.33 31.77
C SER A 32 -37.38 33.83 32.91
N PRO A 33 -36.97 33.83 34.20
CA PRO A 33 -37.88 33.53 35.31
C PRO A 33 -38.44 34.75 36.06
N ARG A 34 -39.54 34.55 36.79
CA ARG A 34 -39.83 35.25 38.05
C ARG A 34 -40.89 34.56 38.93
N ASP A 35 -40.59 34.56 40.22
CA ASP A 35 -41.46 34.70 41.41
C ASP A 35 -42.70 33.81 41.64
N GLN A 36 -42.65 33.21 42.84
CA GLN A 36 -43.73 33.00 43.82
C GLN A 36 -44.70 31.79 43.74
N ASP A 37 -44.67 31.09 44.87
CA ASP A 37 -45.80 30.57 45.64
C ASP A 37 -46.62 29.32 45.21
N ASN A 38 -46.21 28.21 45.85
CA ASN A 38 -46.98 27.57 46.93
C ASN A 38 -48.03 26.49 46.56
N GLN A 39 -48.13 25.53 47.49
CA GLN A 39 -49.26 24.61 47.73
C GLN A 39 -49.52 23.39 46.81
N ASN A 40 -49.02 22.25 47.33
CA ASN A 40 -49.83 21.12 47.81
C ASN A 40 -50.41 20.04 46.87
N ARG A 41 -50.19 18.79 47.35
CA ARG A 41 -51.12 17.63 47.40
C ARG A 41 -51.32 16.84 46.09
N ARG A 42 -50.89 15.55 46.10
CA ARG A 42 -51.70 14.32 46.33
C ARG A 42 -52.49 13.88 45.07
N ASN A 43 -52.72 12.61 44.75
CA ASN A 43 -52.35 11.35 45.41
C ASN A 43 -52.43 10.17 44.42
N GLN A 44 -51.61 9.14 44.64
CA GLN A 44 -52.00 7.71 44.66
C GLN A 44 -52.89 7.06 43.57
N ASN A 45 -52.31 5.99 42.99
CA ASN A 45 -52.75 4.57 43.09
C ASN A 45 -53.62 3.87 42.02
N ASN A 46 -53.15 2.62 41.79
CA ASN A 46 -53.85 1.34 41.63
C ASN A 46 -54.38 0.86 40.27
N ASN A 47 -53.68 -0.16 39.75
CA ASN A 47 -54.14 -1.57 39.68
C ASN A 47 -55.67 -1.82 39.54
N THR A 48 -56.09 -2.54 38.49
CA THR A 48 -56.38 -4.01 38.61
C THR A 48 -56.76 -4.72 37.29
N ASN A 49 -56.19 -5.91 37.08
CA ASN A 49 -56.79 -7.20 36.65
C ASN A 49 -57.83 -7.36 35.49
N ASN A 50 -57.37 -8.06 34.44
CA ASN A 50 -57.66 -9.47 34.09
C ASN A 50 -58.85 -9.93 33.17
N ASN A 51 -58.55 -11.01 32.42
CA ASN A 51 -59.38 -12.08 31.79
C ASN A 51 -60.16 -11.87 30.47
N ASN A 52 -59.77 -12.62 29.41
CA ASN A 52 -60.41 -13.93 29.09
C ASN A 52 -59.68 -14.78 28.00
N ARG A 53 -59.50 -16.10 28.28
CA ARG A 53 -59.57 -17.35 27.43
C ARG A 53 -58.99 -17.34 25.98
N GLY A 54 -58.22 -18.32 25.48
CA GLY A 54 -57.76 -19.68 25.88
C GLY A 54 -56.81 -20.27 24.77
N ARG A 55 -56.53 -21.58 24.54
CA ARG A 55 -56.84 -22.89 25.19
C ARG A 55 -56.00 -24.06 24.55
N GLY A 56 -55.06 -24.68 25.30
CA GLY A 56 -54.41 -25.99 24.99
C GLY A 56 -53.12 -25.96 24.13
N GLY A 57 -52.09 -26.81 24.30
CA GLY A 57 -51.80 -27.94 25.21
C GLY A 57 -51.10 -29.12 24.43
N SER A 58 -49.78 -29.33 24.47
CA SER A 58 -48.89 -29.95 25.49
C SER A 58 -48.79 -31.51 25.49
N ASN A 59 -47.64 -32.07 25.02
CA ASN A 59 -46.90 -33.29 25.49
C ASN A 59 -45.98 -33.87 24.37
N PHE A 60 -44.66 -34.08 24.57
CA PHE A 60 -43.92 -35.17 25.28
C PHE A 60 -43.73 -36.48 24.47
N GLY A 61 -42.48 -36.94 24.30
CA GLY A 61 -42.13 -38.28 23.77
C GLY A 61 -40.69 -38.42 23.24
N ASP A 62 -39.96 -39.45 23.68
CA ASP A 62 -38.52 -39.71 23.42
C ASP A 62 -38.30 -41.07 22.69
N ARG A 63 -37.19 -41.21 21.94
CA ARG A 63 -36.36 -42.43 21.68
C ARG A 63 -35.64 -42.48 20.31
N GLY A 64 -34.33 -42.79 20.34
CA GLY A 64 -33.68 -43.70 19.35
C GLY A 64 -32.78 -43.10 18.24
N ALA A 65 -31.55 -43.62 18.11
CA ALA A 65 -30.57 -43.35 17.04
C ALA A 65 -30.19 -44.67 16.32
N PRO A 66 -29.14 -44.80 15.45
CA PRO A 66 -28.33 -43.82 14.69
C PRO A 66 -28.13 -44.18 13.18
N SER A 67 -27.57 -43.29 12.34
CA SER A 67 -26.60 -43.61 11.24
C SER A 67 -26.31 -42.43 10.27
N GLY A 68 -25.14 -42.46 9.61
CA GLY A 68 -24.93 -41.84 8.27
C GLY A 68 -24.20 -40.48 8.17
N ARG A 69 -22.95 -40.48 7.68
CA ARG A 69 -22.25 -39.31 7.10
C ARG A 69 -22.46 -39.24 5.58
N PRO A 70 -22.50 -38.05 4.97
CA PRO A 70 -22.09 -37.84 3.58
C PRO A 70 -20.89 -36.86 3.41
N GLN A 71 -20.17 -36.99 2.30
CA GLN A 71 -19.04 -36.13 1.88
C GLN A 71 -19.47 -35.04 0.84
N PRO A 72 -18.67 -33.97 0.65
CA PRO A 72 -18.77 -33.06 -0.50
C PRO A 72 -17.82 -33.44 -1.69
N PRO A 73 -18.05 -32.90 -2.91
CA PRO A 73 -17.43 -33.38 -4.17
C PRO A 73 -16.15 -32.65 -4.65
N ARG A 74 -15.52 -33.17 -5.72
CA ARG A 74 -14.34 -32.62 -6.44
C ARG A 74 -14.70 -31.92 -7.77
N PRO A 75 -13.88 -30.95 -8.25
CA PRO A 75 -13.94 -30.42 -9.62
C PRO A 75 -12.88 -31.01 -10.60
N GLY A 76 -13.05 -30.75 -11.91
CA GLY A 76 -12.21 -31.25 -13.03
C GLY A 76 -11.29 -30.22 -13.70
N SER A 77 -10.74 -30.54 -14.88
CA SER A 77 -9.46 -30.02 -15.42
C SER A 77 -9.40 -29.71 -16.94
N SER A 78 -8.59 -28.71 -17.36
CA SER A 78 -7.79 -28.64 -18.64
C SER A 78 -6.99 -27.32 -18.73
N GLN A 79 -5.64 -27.30 -18.87
CA GLN A 79 -4.77 -27.26 -20.09
C GLN A 79 -4.82 -25.91 -20.88
N SER A 80 -3.74 -25.31 -21.44
CA SER A 80 -2.39 -25.79 -21.86
C SER A 80 -1.25 -24.72 -22.04
N ASN A 81 0.01 -25.19 -21.90
CA ASN A 81 1.33 -24.85 -22.53
C ASN A 81 1.82 -23.44 -22.98
N ALA A 82 3.03 -23.07 -22.49
CA ALA A 82 4.20 -22.56 -23.27
C ALA A 82 5.53 -22.64 -22.46
N GLN A 83 6.70 -22.50 -23.10
CA GLN A 83 8.07 -22.83 -22.61
C GLN A 83 8.97 -21.56 -22.48
N SER A 84 10.19 -21.48 -21.89
CA SER A 84 11.10 -22.24 -20.96
C SER A 84 12.40 -21.37 -20.80
N PRO A 85 13.52 -21.73 -20.08
CA PRO A 85 13.79 -22.74 -19.04
C PRO A 85 14.39 -22.16 -17.70
N ARG A 86 14.58 -22.99 -16.67
CA ARG A 86 15.42 -22.74 -15.47
C ARG A 86 16.12 -24.04 -15.00
N PRO A 87 17.26 -23.98 -14.28
CA PRO A 87 18.07 -25.18 -13.99
C PRO A 87 17.67 -25.93 -12.70
N SER A 88 17.47 -27.25 -12.86
CA SER A 88 17.79 -28.37 -11.95
C SER A 88 17.77 -28.19 -10.41
N GLN A 89 16.78 -28.82 -9.76
CA GLN A 89 16.96 -29.60 -8.53
C GLN A 89 16.20 -30.95 -8.62
N PRO A 90 16.65 -32.04 -7.96
CA PRO A 90 16.06 -33.37 -8.13
C PRO A 90 14.77 -33.58 -7.32
N ALA A 91 13.87 -34.42 -7.84
CA ALA A 91 12.54 -34.66 -7.27
C ALA A 91 12.49 -35.81 -6.24
N GLN A 92 11.50 -35.75 -5.34
CA GLN A 92 11.05 -36.88 -4.54
C GLN A 92 10.18 -37.84 -5.40
N PRO A 93 10.33 -39.17 -5.30
CA PRO A 93 9.40 -40.10 -5.93
C PRO A 93 8.09 -40.24 -5.13
N ALA A 94 6.99 -40.35 -5.86
CA ALA A 94 5.63 -40.38 -5.30
C ALA A 94 5.19 -41.77 -4.79
N PHE A 95 4.22 -41.75 -3.88
CA PHE A 95 3.59 -42.94 -3.30
C PHE A 95 2.73 -43.70 -4.34
N GLN A 96 2.93 -45.01 -4.50
CA GLN A 96 1.98 -45.90 -5.18
C GLN A 96 1.15 -46.68 -4.14
N PRO A 97 -0.18 -46.83 -4.33
CA PRO A 97 -0.99 -47.67 -3.45
C PRO A 97 -0.78 -49.16 -3.77
N PRO A 98 -0.68 -50.05 -2.76
CA PRO A 98 -0.48 -51.48 -2.98
C PRO A 98 -1.75 -52.18 -3.50
N SER A 99 -1.55 -53.20 -4.32
CA SER A 99 -2.60 -54.06 -4.87
C SER A 99 -3.03 -55.17 -3.90
N THR A 100 -4.32 -55.50 -3.92
CA THR A 100 -4.93 -56.61 -3.18
C THR A 100 -4.63 -57.97 -3.83
N PRO A 101 -4.23 -59.01 -3.07
CA PRO A 101 -4.14 -60.37 -3.56
C PRO A 101 -5.43 -61.19 -3.31
N THR A 102 -5.93 -61.86 -4.35
CA THR A 102 -6.92 -62.95 -4.26
C THR A 102 -6.23 -64.34 -4.25
N PRO A 103 -6.90 -65.43 -3.84
CA PRO A 103 -6.23 -66.67 -3.41
C PRO A 103 -6.18 -67.81 -4.45
N SER A 104 -5.18 -68.69 -4.32
CA SER A 104 -5.15 -70.07 -4.85
C SER A 104 -4.07 -70.90 -4.11
N VAL A 105 -4.40 -71.90 -3.29
CA VAL A 105 -4.56 -73.35 -3.59
C VAL A 105 -3.22 -74.15 -3.69
N LEU A 106 -3.08 -75.13 -2.77
CA LEU A 106 -2.05 -76.21 -2.66
C LEU A 106 -2.27 -77.30 -3.74
N PRO A 107 -1.32 -78.22 -4.13
CA PRO A 107 -0.48 -79.07 -3.24
C PRO A 107 0.89 -79.50 -3.88
N PRO A 108 1.59 -80.62 -3.53
CA PRO A 108 1.56 -81.50 -2.36
C PRO A 108 2.91 -81.63 -1.60
N SER A 109 2.88 -82.44 -0.52
CA SER A 109 3.92 -82.64 0.51
C SER A 109 5.19 -83.39 0.10
N ARG A 110 6.32 -83.05 0.75
CA ARG A 110 7.39 -83.99 1.11
C ARG A 110 7.78 -83.78 2.59
N MET A 111 7.89 -84.88 3.34
CA MET A 111 8.07 -84.89 4.80
C MET A 111 9.47 -84.40 5.23
N MET A 112 9.56 -83.66 6.34
CA MET A 112 10.62 -83.85 7.36
C MET A 112 10.10 -83.52 8.77
N SER A 113 10.44 -84.42 9.70
CA SER A 113 10.39 -84.37 11.18
C SER A 113 9.89 -83.13 11.93
N THR A 114 9.00 -83.38 12.90
CA THR A 114 8.77 -82.56 14.10
C THR A 114 10.05 -82.27 14.89
N PRO A 115 10.37 -81.01 15.25
CA PRO A 115 11.27 -80.71 16.35
C PRO A 115 10.56 -81.02 17.68
N ALA A 116 11.25 -81.71 18.59
CA ALA A 116 10.72 -82.03 19.91
C ALA A 116 10.71 -80.81 20.84
N VAL A 117 9.86 -80.86 21.87
CA VAL A 117 9.97 -79.98 23.05
C VAL A 117 11.33 -80.21 23.71
N GLN A 118 12.12 -79.14 23.88
CA GLN A 118 13.38 -79.19 24.63
C GLN A 118 13.22 -78.46 25.97
N THR A 119 13.34 -79.23 27.05
CA THR A 119 13.64 -78.77 28.42
C THR A 119 15.05 -78.15 28.48
N PRO A 120 15.37 -77.33 29.51
CA PRO A 120 16.44 -76.34 29.43
C PRO A 120 17.83 -76.98 29.26
N SER A 121 18.50 -76.64 28.15
CA SER A 121 19.90 -76.98 27.92
C SER A 121 20.83 -76.10 28.76
N VAL A 122 21.95 -76.69 29.16
CA VAL A 122 23.10 -76.03 29.82
C VAL A 122 23.53 -74.80 28.99
N PRO A 123 23.92 -73.67 29.63
CA PRO A 123 24.46 -72.54 28.88
C PRO A 123 25.68 -72.96 28.07
N GLU A 124 25.67 -72.73 26.75
CA GLU A 124 26.87 -72.87 25.92
C GLU A 124 27.88 -71.80 26.35
N VAL A 125 28.86 -72.20 27.17
CA VAL A 125 29.96 -71.34 27.60
C VAL A 125 30.81 -71.00 26.38
N ASN A 126 30.69 -69.77 25.87
CA ASN A 126 31.58 -69.27 24.83
C ASN A 126 32.95 -68.93 25.45
N PRO A 127 34.02 -69.71 25.22
CA PRO A 127 35.29 -69.54 25.94
C PRO A 127 36.07 -68.30 25.49
N SER A 128 35.63 -67.62 24.43
CA SER A 128 36.19 -66.35 23.97
C SER A 128 35.50 -65.12 24.59
N ALA A 129 34.36 -65.31 25.28
CA ALA A 129 33.63 -64.24 25.94
C ALA A 129 34.22 -63.92 27.33
N GLY A 130 35.03 -62.86 27.40
CA GLY A 130 35.48 -62.29 28.68
C GLY A 130 36.97 -62.41 29.02
N VAL A 131 37.89 -62.41 28.04
CA VAL A 131 39.35 -62.38 28.29
C VAL A 131 39.81 -61.06 28.98
N GLN A 132 38.96 -60.03 29.06
CA GLN A 132 39.31 -58.70 29.59
C GLN A 132 38.61 -58.30 30.90
N ARG A 133 37.73 -59.13 31.49
CA ARG A 133 36.97 -58.78 32.71
C ARG A 133 36.94 -59.94 33.71
N GLY A 134 37.14 -59.64 34.99
CA GLY A 134 36.95 -60.60 36.08
C GLY A 134 35.48 -60.73 36.45
N TYR A 135 34.99 -61.97 36.53
CA TYR A 135 33.63 -62.30 36.93
C TYR A 135 33.67 -62.96 38.32
N LEU A 136 33.07 -62.32 39.33
CA LEU A 136 33.11 -62.71 40.74
C LEU A 136 31.90 -63.57 41.14
N TRP A 137 30.71 -63.26 40.62
CA TRP A 137 29.47 -63.93 40.98
C TRP A 137 29.04 -65.00 39.97
N ILE A 138 29.44 -64.84 38.70
CA ILE A 138 29.16 -65.73 37.56
C ILE A 138 30.43 -66.53 37.25
N THR A 139 30.84 -67.35 38.21
CA THR A 139 32.01 -68.24 38.07
C THR A 139 31.74 -69.39 37.11
N PRO A 140 32.77 -69.99 36.48
CA PRO A 140 32.60 -71.18 35.64
C PRO A 140 31.90 -72.33 36.37
N SER A 141 32.20 -72.53 37.66
CA SER A 141 31.56 -73.55 38.50
C SER A 141 30.04 -73.34 38.65
N ARG A 142 29.56 -72.10 38.77
CA ARG A 142 28.12 -71.79 38.81
C ARG A 142 27.44 -71.98 37.46
N LEU A 143 28.17 -71.82 36.35
CA LEU A 143 27.66 -72.08 35.00
C LEU A 143 27.54 -73.58 34.69
N GLU A 144 28.50 -74.39 35.13
CA GLU A 144 28.44 -75.85 35.02
C GLU A 144 27.27 -76.45 35.82
N ALA A 145 26.96 -75.87 36.98
CA ALA A 145 25.84 -76.26 37.86
C ALA A 145 24.55 -75.43 37.64
N TRP A 146 24.41 -74.69 36.53
CA TRP A 146 23.40 -73.65 36.36
C TRP A 146 21.95 -74.12 36.56
N SER A 147 21.62 -75.32 36.06
CA SER A 147 20.28 -75.92 36.16
C SER A 147 20.00 -76.62 37.50
N ALA A 148 21.02 -76.80 38.34
CA ALA A 148 20.90 -77.48 39.64
C ALA A 148 20.87 -76.48 40.81
N THR A 149 21.84 -75.56 40.87
CA THR A 149 21.93 -74.54 41.95
C THR A 149 22.39 -73.16 41.46
N GLY A 150 23.13 -73.07 40.34
CA GLY A 150 23.77 -71.81 39.93
C GLY A 150 22.81 -70.64 39.70
N HIS A 151 21.64 -70.88 39.10
CA HIS A 151 20.62 -69.84 38.90
C HIS A 151 20.05 -69.32 40.22
N SER A 152 19.65 -70.23 41.13
CA SER A 152 19.06 -69.84 42.42
C SER A 152 20.08 -69.26 43.39
N GLU A 153 21.34 -69.67 43.34
CA GLU A 153 22.45 -69.03 44.04
C GLU A 153 22.58 -67.55 43.65
N VAL A 154 22.63 -67.22 42.35
CA VAL A 154 22.77 -65.82 41.90
C VAL A 154 21.54 -64.98 42.26
N VAL A 155 20.32 -65.54 42.19
CA VAL A 155 19.10 -64.87 42.66
C VAL A 155 19.12 -64.62 44.17
N ASN A 156 19.62 -65.58 44.96
CA ASN A 156 19.79 -65.43 46.39
C ASN A 156 20.83 -64.35 46.74
N GLU A 157 21.96 -64.27 46.02
CA GLU A 157 22.98 -63.24 46.23
C GLU A 157 22.46 -61.83 45.94
N ILE A 158 21.64 -61.64 44.90
CA ILE A 158 21.00 -60.34 44.61
C ILE A 158 20.02 -59.96 45.74
N THR A 159 19.29 -60.92 46.30
CA THR A 159 18.28 -60.66 47.32
C THR A 159 18.85 -60.52 48.73
N THR A 160 19.95 -61.20 49.07
CA THR A 160 20.70 -60.95 50.31
C THR A 160 21.45 -59.62 50.26
N ALA A 161 22.06 -59.27 49.12
CA ALA A 161 22.65 -57.94 48.92
C ALA A 161 21.60 -56.81 48.96
N ALA A 162 20.38 -57.04 48.45
CA ALA A 162 19.28 -56.09 48.64
C ALA A 162 18.82 -55.98 50.11
N ALA A 163 19.10 -56.99 50.95
CA ALA A 163 18.72 -57.01 52.36
C ALA A 163 19.71 -56.33 53.31
N THR A 164 20.95 -56.08 52.88
CA THR A 164 21.87 -55.19 53.62
C THR A 164 21.40 -53.72 53.57
N ASN A 165 20.47 -53.40 52.67
CA ASN A 165 20.01 -52.05 52.33
C ASN A 165 21.15 -51.11 51.85
N ILE A 166 22.28 -51.68 51.43
CA ILE A 166 23.38 -50.98 50.76
C ILE A 166 23.10 -51.03 49.26
N TYR A 167 23.10 -49.87 48.59
CA TYR A 167 22.75 -49.79 47.16
C TYR A 167 23.83 -50.39 46.24
N GLU A 168 25.10 -50.30 46.65
CA GLU A 168 26.27 -50.66 45.83
C GLU A 168 26.38 -52.18 45.61
N GLU A 169 26.16 -52.99 46.65
CA GLU A 169 26.30 -54.46 46.60
C GLU A 169 25.38 -55.12 45.55
N PRO A 170 24.03 -54.94 45.58
CA PRO A 170 23.17 -55.53 44.55
C PRO A 170 23.41 -54.91 43.17
N THR A 171 23.83 -53.64 43.11
CA THR A 171 24.21 -52.97 41.85
C THR A 171 25.36 -53.69 41.16
N MET A 172 26.42 -54.08 41.89
CA MET A 172 27.56 -54.79 41.32
C MET A 172 27.17 -56.17 40.77
N VAL A 173 26.33 -56.93 41.50
CA VAL A 173 25.86 -58.25 41.04
C VAL A 173 24.99 -58.11 39.79
N ILE A 174 24.08 -57.14 39.76
CA ILE A 174 23.21 -56.86 38.61
C ILE A 174 24.04 -56.42 37.39
N GLN A 175 25.06 -55.58 37.58
CA GLN A 175 25.97 -55.19 36.50
C GLN A 175 26.73 -56.39 35.92
N GLU A 176 27.18 -57.34 36.75
CA GLU A 176 27.84 -58.56 36.27
C GLU A 176 26.87 -59.48 35.48
N VAL A 177 25.62 -59.61 35.92
CA VAL A 177 24.56 -60.34 35.17
C VAL A 177 24.30 -59.71 33.81
N LEU A 178 24.20 -58.37 33.74
CA LEU A 178 24.02 -57.65 32.48
C LEU A 178 25.24 -57.81 31.56
N TYR A 179 26.48 -57.73 32.07
CA TYR A 179 27.68 -57.99 31.26
C TYR A 179 27.76 -59.43 30.77
N ALA A 180 27.46 -60.43 31.61
CA ALA A 180 27.47 -61.84 31.19
C ALA A 180 26.47 -62.14 30.06
N GLY A 181 25.31 -61.47 30.07
CA GLY A 181 24.33 -61.55 28.98
C GLY A 181 24.75 -60.79 27.71
N ILE A 182 25.46 -59.66 27.83
CA ILE A 182 25.96 -58.87 26.70
C ILE A 182 27.15 -59.53 26.01
N ASP A 183 28.14 -60.01 26.78
CA ASP A 183 29.34 -60.68 26.30
C ASP A 183 29.04 -62.08 25.72
N GLY A 184 27.83 -62.63 25.96
CA GLY A 184 27.43 -63.95 25.51
C GLY A 184 27.98 -65.11 26.36
N ARG A 185 28.33 -64.85 27.62
CA ARG A 185 28.73 -65.84 28.63
C ARG A 185 27.52 -66.59 29.21
N ILE A 186 26.36 -65.93 29.23
CA ILE A 186 25.04 -66.51 29.53
C ILE A 186 24.10 -66.15 28.39
N ALA A 187 23.21 -67.07 28.00
CA ALA A 187 22.15 -66.76 27.02
C ALA A 187 21.23 -65.63 27.54
N PRO A 188 20.90 -64.59 26.74
CA PRO A 188 20.14 -63.43 27.22
C PRO A 188 18.79 -63.77 27.89
N THR A 189 18.14 -64.86 27.48
CA THR A 189 16.90 -65.37 28.11
C THR A 189 17.13 -65.92 29.52
N LEU A 190 18.28 -66.54 29.78
CA LEU A 190 18.63 -67.05 31.12
C LEU A 190 19.01 -65.90 32.06
N ALA A 191 19.72 -64.88 31.56
CA ALA A 191 20.01 -63.66 32.31
C ALA A 191 18.71 -62.91 32.65
N ALA A 192 17.76 -62.81 31.71
CA ALA A 192 16.43 -62.24 31.96
C ALA A 192 15.69 -62.98 33.10
N ASN A 193 15.74 -64.31 33.13
CA ASN A 193 15.10 -65.10 34.18
C ASN A 193 15.69 -64.82 35.58
N VAL A 194 17.01 -64.64 35.69
CA VAL A 194 17.66 -64.22 36.95
C VAL A 194 17.13 -62.87 37.43
N LEU A 195 16.98 -61.89 36.52
CA LEU A 195 16.44 -60.57 36.84
C LEU A 195 14.95 -60.64 37.22
N ILE A 196 14.17 -61.46 36.53
CA ILE A 196 12.74 -61.67 36.81
C ILE A 196 12.54 -62.32 38.19
N ASP A 197 13.27 -63.38 38.50
CA ASP A 197 13.09 -64.12 39.75
C ASP A 197 13.68 -63.39 40.96
N SER A 198 14.74 -62.60 40.78
CA SER A 198 15.22 -61.66 41.82
C SER A 198 14.25 -60.52 42.08
N ILE A 199 13.52 -60.00 41.08
CA ILE A 199 12.42 -59.05 41.31
C ILE A 199 11.27 -59.70 42.11
N LYS A 200 10.88 -60.95 41.80
CA LYS A 200 9.82 -61.66 42.55
C LYS A 200 10.22 -61.85 44.01
N ALA A 201 11.39 -62.42 44.26
CA ALA A 201 11.90 -62.67 45.60
C ALA A 201 12.14 -61.35 46.39
N ASN A 202 12.59 -60.27 45.72
CA ASN A 202 12.68 -58.95 46.34
C ASN A 202 11.30 -58.36 46.69
N ARG A 203 10.27 -58.51 45.84
CA ARG A 203 8.89 -58.09 46.17
C ARG A 203 8.35 -58.84 47.39
N GLU A 204 8.63 -60.14 47.51
CA GLU A 204 8.27 -60.94 48.70
C GLU A 204 9.05 -60.50 49.95
N ALA A 205 10.36 -60.23 49.82
CA ALA A 205 11.18 -59.73 50.92
C ALA A 205 10.75 -58.34 51.43
N ILE A 206 10.33 -57.45 50.53
CA ILE A 206 9.73 -56.14 50.86
C ILE A 206 8.37 -56.33 51.56
N ALA A 207 7.51 -57.22 51.06
CA ALA A 207 6.21 -57.52 51.67
C ALA A 207 6.35 -58.08 53.10
N ASN A 208 7.43 -58.84 53.36
CA ASN A 208 7.80 -59.35 54.68
C ASN A 208 8.59 -58.33 55.54
N GLY A 209 8.83 -57.12 55.05
CA GLY A 209 9.53 -56.05 55.78
C GLY A 209 11.04 -56.25 55.96
N VAL A 210 11.65 -57.18 55.22
CA VAL A 210 13.07 -57.54 55.34
C VAL A 210 13.97 -56.52 54.62
N THR A 211 13.50 -55.95 53.52
CA THR A 211 14.26 -55.00 52.69
C THR A 211 13.42 -53.76 52.35
N GLN A 212 14.08 -52.61 52.12
CA GLN A 212 13.42 -51.41 51.60
C GLN A 212 13.87 -51.08 50.16
N LEU A 213 15.06 -51.55 49.75
CA LEU A 213 15.54 -51.40 48.38
C LEU A 213 14.74 -52.28 47.41
N LYS A 214 14.21 -51.66 46.35
CA LYS A 214 13.61 -52.34 45.21
C LYS A 214 14.65 -52.67 44.15
N VAL A 215 14.73 -53.93 43.76
CA VAL A 215 15.57 -54.39 42.64
C VAL A 215 15.13 -53.77 41.31
N THR A 216 13.86 -53.39 41.15
CA THR A 216 13.36 -52.66 39.97
C THR A 216 14.03 -51.31 39.77
N ASP A 217 14.26 -50.58 40.87
CA ASP A 217 14.76 -49.20 40.82
C ASP A 217 16.27 -49.25 40.51
N ILE A 218 16.99 -50.19 41.14
CA ILE A 218 18.40 -50.50 40.83
C ILE A 218 18.57 -50.92 39.36
N LEU A 219 17.64 -51.72 38.81
CA LEU A 219 17.65 -52.10 37.40
C LEU A 219 17.44 -50.91 36.46
N LEU A 220 16.50 -50.03 36.79
CA LEU A 220 16.21 -48.83 35.98
C LEU A 220 17.35 -47.81 36.01
N ASP A 221 18.15 -47.76 37.07
CA ASP A 221 19.34 -46.91 37.16
C ASP A 221 20.61 -47.56 36.55
N THR A 222 20.69 -48.90 36.52
CA THR A 222 21.85 -49.62 35.95
C THR A 222 21.75 -49.84 34.45
N ILE A 223 20.59 -50.19 33.90
CA ILE A 223 20.39 -50.44 32.47
C ILE A 223 20.81 -49.25 31.58
N PRO A 224 20.54 -47.96 31.93
CA PRO A 224 20.95 -46.80 31.14
C PRO A 224 22.47 -46.55 31.08
N LEU A 225 23.28 -47.27 31.87
CA LEU A 225 24.75 -47.19 31.82
C LEU A 225 25.35 -47.95 30.61
N TYR A 226 24.52 -48.71 29.88
CA TYR A 226 24.93 -49.58 28.78
C TYR A 226 24.42 -49.05 27.44
N ASP A 227 25.24 -49.14 26.39
CA ASP A 227 24.81 -48.89 25.02
C ASP A 227 23.81 -49.95 24.54
N GLN A 228 22.97 -49.57 23.57
CA GLN A 228 21.95 -50.46 23.01
C GLN A 228 22.58 -51.69 22.32
N HIS A 229 22.48 -52.85 22.98
CA HIS A 229 22.87 -54.15 22.42
C HIS A 229 21.64 -55.03 22.14
N ILE A 230 21.74 -55.96 21.17
CA ILE A 230 20.66 -56.90 20.85
C ILE A 230 20.39 -57.82 22.06
N ALA A 231 21.45 -58.30 22.72
CA ALA A 231 21.33 -59.08 23.96
C ALA A 231 20.67 -58.30 25.10
N LEU A 232 21.02 -57.01 25.27
CA LEU A 232 20.39 -56.15 26.28
C LEU A 232 18.89 -55.96 25.98
N THR A 233 18.52 -55.77 24.72
CA THR A 233 17.11 -55.68 24.29
C THR A 233 16.36 -56.99 24.61
N ALA A 234 17.00 -58.15 24.37
CA ALA A 234 16.42 -59.46 24.70
C ALA A 234 16.32 -59.73 26.21
N MET A 235 17.21 -59.16 27.04
CA MET A 235 17.12 -59.23 28.51
C MET A 235 16.02 -58.33 29.08
N VAL A 236 15.86 -57.12 28.53
CA VAL A 236 14.92 -56.11 29.04
C VAL A 236 13.50 -56.29 28.51
N SER A 237 13.32 -56.86 27.30
CA SER A 237 12.00 -57.13 26.73
C SER A 237 11.05 -57.94 27.65
N PRO A 238 11.43 -59.07 28.25
CA PRO A 238 10.53 -59.85 29.10
C PRO A 238 10.28 -59.25 30.50
N LEU A 239 11.01 -58.19 30.88
CA LEU A 239 10.76 -57.45 32.13
C LEU A 239 9.58 -56.46 32.01
N ILE A 240 9.18 -56.10 30.78
CA ILE A 240 8.15 -55.10 30.49
C ILE A 240 6.99 -55.80 29.75
N PRO A 241 5.71 -55.65 30.17
CA PRO A 241 5.21 -54.72 31.20
C PRO A 241 5.03 -55.32 32.60
N ASP A 242 5.27 -56.62 32.77
CA ASP A 242 4.78 -57.37 33.95
C ASP A 242 5.60 -57.10 35.24
N TYR A 243 6.86 -56.71 35.10
CA TYR A 243 7.77 -56.45 36.23
C TYR A 243 8.19 -54.98 36.35
N ILE A 244 8.33 -54.29 35.22
CA ILE A 244 8.63 -52.85 35.13
C ILE A 244 7.49 -52.16 34.36
N GLY A 245 6.92 -51.09 34.92
CA GLY A 245 5.84 -50.35 34.30
C GLY A 245 6.27 -49.65 33.01
N ILE A 246 5.43 -49.69 31.96
CA ILE A 246 5.69 -49.01 30.68
C ILE A 246 5.97 -47.49 30.87
N GLY A 247 5.36 -46.88 31.88
CA GLY A 247 5.60 -45.47 32.25
C GLY A 247 7.00 -45.23 32.80
N GLU A 248 7.44 -46.05 33.75
CA GLU A 248 8.75 -45.96 34.41
C GLU A 248 9.88 -46.22 33.41
N ALA A 249 9.76 -47.29 32.62
CA ALA A 249 10.68 -47.60 31.53
C ALA A 249 10.86 -46.43 30.55
N ARG A 250 9.77 -45.76 30.17
CA ARG A 250 9.80 -44.59 29.26
C ARG A 250 10.39 -43.32 29.89
N LEU A 251 10.51 -43.24 31.21
CA LEU A 251 11.06 -42.08 31.92
C LEU A 251 12.58 -42.20 32.14
N GLN A 252 13.09 -43.42 32.37
CA GLN A 252 14.49 -43.63 32.76
C GLN A 252 15.36 -44.33 31.70
N LEU A 253 14.79 -45.11 30.77
CA LEU A 253 15.60 -45.80 29.74
C LEU A 253 15.98 -44.87 28.56
N GLN A 254 17.11 -45.16 27.92
CA GLN A 254 17.59 -44.41 26.75
C GLN A 254 16.67 -44.55 25.52
N ASP A 255 16.57 -43.48 24.71
CA ASP A 255 15.82 -43.45 23.43
C ASP A 255 16.06 -44.67 22.53
N THR A 256 17.33 -45.07 22.42
CA THR A 256 17.85 -46.16 21.59
C THR A 256 17.25 -47.51 22.00
N LEU A 257 17.34 -47.84 23.30
CA LEU A 257 16.74 -49.03 23.88
C LEU A 257 15.20 -49.00 23.82
N LEU A 258 14.59 -47.84 24.06
CA LEU A 258 13.13 -47.67 23.98
C LEU A 258 12.56 -47.86 22.57
N MET A 259 13.32 -47.50 21.52
CA MET A 259 12.98 -47.82 20.13
C MET A 259 13.16 -49.32 19.84
N ALA A 260 14.23 -49.93 20.36
CA ALA A 260 14.50 -51.38 20.19
C ALA A 260 13.40 -52.26 20.81
N LEU A 261 12.88 -51.85 21.97
CA LEU A 261 11.79 -52.49 22.69
C LEU A 261 10.39 -52.20 22.08
N GLY A 262 10.31 -51.39 21.02
CA GLY A 262 9.03 -51.00 20.39
C GLY A 262 8.14 -50.09 21.25
N LEU A 263 8.60 -49.67 22.43
CA LEU A 263 7.85 -48.83 23.37
C LEU A 263 7.69 -47.39 22.86
N VAL A 264 8.51 -46.98 21.90
CA VAL A 264 8.66 -45.61 21.42
C VAL A 264 8.93 -45.60 19.90
N SER A 265 8.27 -44.70 19.17
CA SER A 265 8.46 -44.56 17.71
C SER A 265 9.80 -43.91 17.35
N SER A 266 10.35 -44.22 16.17
CA SER A 266 11.56 -43.56 15.60
C SER A 266 11.53 -42.03 15.54
N SER A 267 10.32 -41.42 15.52
CA SER A 267 10.14 -39.96 15.55
C SER A 267 10.26 -39.31 16.95
N PHE A 268 10.48 -40.09 18.01
CA PHE A 268 10.41 -39.60 19.40
C PHE A 268 11.52 -38.63 19.76
N LYS A 269 12.78 -38.96 19.45
CA LYS A 269 13.92 -38.04 19.67
C LYS A 269 13.69 -36.68 19.00
N GLY A 270 13.14 -36.69 17.78
CA GLY A 270 12.73 -35.46 17.08
C GLY A 270 11.57 -34.70 17.73
N ARG A 271 10.67 -35.39 18.45
CA ARG A 271 9.62 -34.75 19.27
C ARG A 271 10.16 -34.23 20.61
N GLN A 272 11.00 -35.00 21.29
CA GLN A 272 11.67 -34.62 22.54
C GLN A 272 12.49 -33.34 22.34
N VAL A 273 13.33 -33.28 21.30
CA VAL A 273 14.07 -32.06 20.93
C VAL A 273 13.12 -30.89 20.67
N LYS A 274 12.03 -31.07 19.91
CA LYS A 274 11.04 -30.00 19.68
C LYS A 274 10.38 -29.50 20.97
N VAL A 275 10.04 -30.41 21.90
CA VAL A 275 9.43 -30.05 23.20
C VAL A 275 10.43 -29.33 24.09
N HIS A 276 11.65 -29.86 24.22
CA HIS A 276 12.71 -29.26 25.02
C HIS A 276 13.12 -27.87 24.47
N THR A 277 13.23 -27.74 23.14
CA THR A 277 13.49 -26.45 22.50
C THR A 277 12.35 -25.45 22.70
N ASN A 278 11.09 -25.90 22.67
CA ASN A 278 9.92 -25.06 22.95
C ASN A 278 9.89 -24.61 24.41
N ILE A 279 10.26 -25.47 25.36
CA ILE A 279 10.30 -25.11 26.79
C ILE A 279 11.46 -24.14 27.10
N LEU A 280 12.65 -24.36 26.53
CA LEU A 280 13.84 -23.57 26.87
C LEU A 280 14.00 -22.26 26.07
N TYR A 281 13.67 -22.25 24.78
CA TYR A 281 13.98 -21.13 23.88
C TYR A 281 12.77 -20.33 23.42
N ARG A 282 11.53 -20.76 23.75
CA ARG A 282 10.35 -19.95 23.45
C ARG A 282 10.18 -18.90 24.54
N VAL A 283 10.43 -17.65 24.18
CA VAL A 283 9.99 -16.51 24.98
C VAL A 283 8.45 -16.53 25.04
N GLN A 284 7.91 -16.55 26.25
CA GLN A 284 6.46 -16.37 26.47
C GLN A 284 6.16 -14.87 26.29
N LYS A 285 5.72 -14.52 25.07
CA LYS A 285 5.19 -13.20 24.73
C LYS A 285 3.96 -13.37 23.85
N TYR A 286 2.94 -12.58 24.13
CA TYR A 286 1.65 -12.67 23.48
C TYR A 286 1.54 -11.62 22.36
N ASN A 287 1.45 -12.09 21.13
CA ASN A 287 1.44 -11.24 19.94
C ASN A 287 0.08 -11.24 19.21
N LEU A 288 -0.84 -12.13 19.58
CA LEU A 288 -2.20 -12.16 19.05
C LEU A 288 -3.19 -11.62 20.08
N SER A 289 -4.10 -10.76 19.65
CA SER A 289 -5.11 -10.13 20.52
C SER A 289 -6.08 -11.12 21.16
N ARG A 290 -6.16 -12.36 20.65
CA ARG A 290 -6.94 -13.47 21.24
C ARG A 290 -6.23 -14.22 22.37
N GLU A 291 -4.93 -14.04 22.50
CA GLU A 291 -4.14 -14.69 23.56
C GLU A 291 -4.31 -13.89 24.86
N GLU A 292 -3.96 -12.60 24.83
CA GLU A 292 -4.11 -11.69 25.98
C GLU A 292 -5.09 -10.55 25.71
N THR A 293 -6.38 -10.90 25.62
CA THR A 293 -7.47 -9.96 25.33
C THR A 293 -7.53 -8.78 26.33
N GLU A 294 -7.29 -9.04 27.62
CA GLU A 294 -7.34 -8.01 28.67
C GLU A 294 -6.20 -7.00 28.54
N GLY A 295 -4.96 -7.46 28.33
CA GLY A 295 -3.79 -6.60 28.17
C GLY A 295 -3.92 -5.66 26.96
N PHE A 296 -4.34 -6.18 25.81
CA PHE A 296 -4.57 -5.35 24.62
C PHE A 296 -5.76 -4.39 24.80
N ALA A 297 -6.85 -4.79 25.45
CA ALA A 297 -7.98 -3.89 25.73
C ALA A 297 -7.58 -2.74 26.68
N LYS A 298 -6.79 -3.02 27.72
CA LYS A 298 -6.22 -2.01 28.63
C LYS A 298 -5.26 -1.07 27.91
N LEU A 299 -4.42 -1.59 27.01
CA LEU A 299 -3.51 -0.77 26.19
C LEU A 299 -4.29 0.22 25.30
N ILE A 300 -5.28 -0.28 24.56
CA ILE A 300 -6.10 0.55 23.66
C ILE A 300 -6.84 1.64 24.44
N THR A 301 -7.47 1.27 25.57
CA THR A 301 -8.24 2.22 26.39
C THR A 301 -7.36 3.27 27.06
N GLU A 302 -6.18 2.93 27.57
CA GLU A 302 -5.28 3.93 28.16
C GLU A 302 -4.79 4.95 27.11
N VAL A 303 -4.33 4.49 25.93
CA VAL A 303 -3.86 5.38 24.85
C VAL A 303 -4.98 6.30 24.37
N PHE A 304 -6.20 5.77 24.19
CA PHE A 304 -7.37 6.58 23.80
C PHE A 304 -7.78 7.59 24.88
N MET A 305 -7.74 7.22 26.16
CA MET A 305 -8.07 8.13 27.27
C MET A 305 -6.99 9.20 27.51
N ALA A 306 -5.73 8.92 27.16
CA ALA A 306 -4.66 9.91 27.11
C ALA A 306 -4.84 10.89 25.95
N GLU A 307 -5.18 10.39 24.76
CA GLU A 307 -5.41 11.18 23.54
C GLU A 307 -6.54 12.22 23.72
N TYR A 308 -7.70 11.80 24.23
CA TYR A 308 -8.87 12.67 24.45
C TYR A 308 -8.91 13.31 25.85
N GLY A 309 -7.84 13.15 26.64
CA GLY A 309 -7.72 13.67 27.99
C GLY A 309 -7.57 15.20 28.05
N ARG A 310 -7.78 15.78 29.24
CA ARG A 310 -7.38 17.18 29.48
C ARG A 310 -5.86 17.25 29.56
N GLY A 311 -5.24 17.93 28.59
CA GLY A 311 -3.79 18.08 28.48
C GLY A 311 -3.08 16.79 28.02
N PRO A 312 -3.25 16.33 26.77
CA PRO A 312 -2.61 15.10 26.29
C PRO A 312 -1.07 15.16 26.38
N LEU A 313 -0.46 16.29 25.97
CA LEU A 313 0.99 16.48 25.94
C LEU A 313 1.65 16.37 27.32
N THR A 314 0.97 16.83 28.37
CA THR A 314 1.48 16.73 29.75
C THR A 314 1.39 15.32 30.33
N ARG A 315 0.58 14.43 29.73
CA ARG A 315 0.38 13.05 30.17
C ARG A 315 1.27 12.04 29.45
N VAL A 316 2.11 12.46 28.51
CA VAL A 316 2.91 11.56 27.67
C VAL A 316 3.79 10.62 28.51
N GLY A 317 4.57 11.16 29.45
CA GLY A 317 5.38 10.36 30.37
C GLY A 317 4.58 9.37 31.21
N GLU A 318 3.50 9.83 31.88
CA GLU A 318 2.59 8.95 32.64
C GLU A 318 2.00 7.83 31.77
N THR A 319 1.67 8.13 30.51
CA THR A 319 1.11 7.16 29.56
C THR A 319 2.16 6.13 29.15
N LEU A 320 3.41 6.54 28.91
CA LEU A 320 4.52 5.63 28.62
C LEU A 320 4.81 4.68 29.78
N ASP A 321 4.81 5.17 31.02
CA ASP A 321 5.03 4.33 32.20
C ASP A 321 3.89 3.32 32.40
N LYS A 322 2.64 3.71 32.12
CA LYS A 322 1.53 2.77 32.08
C LYS A 322 1.66 1.75 30.95
N ILE A 323 2.04 2.16 29.74
CA ILE A 323 2.27 1.25 28.60
C ILE A 323 3.35 0.22 28.96
N ARG A 324 4.47 0.65 29.56
CA ARG A 324 5.50 -0.25 30.12
C ARG A 324 4.93 -1.24 31.12
N SER A 325 4.11 -0.75 32.07
CA SER A 325 3.47 -1.62 33.07
C SER A 325 2.52 -2.65 32.44
N LEU A 326 1.74 -2.27 31.42
CA LEU A 326 0.84 -3.19 30.72
C LEU A 326 1.59 -4.24 29.90
N ILE A 327 2.68 -3.83 29.22
CA ILE A 327 3.55 -4.76 28.50
C ILE A 327 4.18 -5.78 29.45
N GLY A 328 4.64 -5.35 30.63
CA GLY A 328 5.26 -6.22 31.63
C GLY A 328 4.28 -7.06 32.46
N CYS A 329 3.05 -6.59 32.73
CA CYS A 329 2.06 -7.33 33.52
C CYS A 329 1.30 -8.40 32.72
N PHE A 330 1.20 -8.25 31.40
CA PHE A 330 0.47 -9.16 30.51
C PHE A 330 1.39 -9.82 29.46
N ASP A 331 2.72 -9.76 29.63
CA ASP A 331 3.74 -10.30 28.72
C ASP A 331 3.47 -10.00 27.23
N LEU A 332 3.00 -8.78 26.93
CA LEU A 332 2.62 -8.39 25.56
C LEU A 332 3.88 -8.27 24.69
N ASP A 333 3.79 -8.68 23.42
CA ASP A 333 4.85 -8.40 22.46
C ASP A 333 4.97 -6.87 22.23
N PRO A 334 6.10 -6.21 22.55
CA PRO A 334 6.27 -4.78 22.37
C PRO A 334 6.09 -4.32 20.91
N ASN A 335 6.35 -5.20 19.93
CA ASN A 335 6.16 -4.89 18.52
C ASN A 335 4.66 -4.89 18.15
N ARG A 336 3.87 -5.76 18.78
CA ARG A 336 2.40 -5.76 18.64
C ARG A 336 1.78 -4.59 19.39
N ALA A 337 2.31 -4.23 20.55
CA ALA A 337 1.90 -3.03 21.28
C ALA A 337 2.12 -1.77 20.44
N LEU A 338 3.29 -1.63 19.79
CA LEU A 338 3.57 -0.56 18.84
C LEU A 338 2.61 -0.57 17.64
N ASP A 339 2.33 -1.74 17.05
CA ASP A 339 1.38 -1.88 15.94
C ASP A 339 -0.03 -1.34 16.30
N VAL A 340 -0.52 -1.68 17.50
CA VAL A 340 -1.79 -1.18 18.03
C VAL A 340 -1.75 0.32 18.29
N ILE A 341 -0.65 0.86 18.86
CA ILE A 341 -0.48 2.31 19.06
C ILE A 341 -0.49 3.05 17.71
N LEU A 342 0.13 2.48 16.67
CA LEU A 342 0.13 3.04 15.31
C LEU A 342 -1.27 3.01 14.66
N ASP A 343 -2.09 1.99 14.91
CA ASP A 343 -3.49 1.99 14.45
C ASP A 343 -4.35 3.06 15.15
N ILE A 344 -4.13 3.29 16.45
CA ILE A 344 -4.80 4.37 17.18
C ILE A 344 -4.31 5.74 16.64
N PHE A 345 -3.01 5.90 16.43
CA PHE A 345 -2.44 7.12 15.83
C PHE A 345 -3.01 7.36 14.42
N ALA A 346 -3.12 6.34 13.56
CA ALA A 346 -3.71 6.49 12.24
C ALA A 346 -5.15 7.02 12.32
N ASN A 347 -5.95 6.58 13.29
CA ASN A 347 -7.30 7.09 13.50
C ASN A 347 -7.31 8.53 14.09
N GLY A 348 -6.40 8.84 15.02
CA GLY A 348 -6.27 10.14 15.69
C GLY A 348 -5.46 11.20 14.93
N VAL A 349 -4.84 10.86 13.78
CA VAL A 349 -3.79 11.68 13.12
C VAL A 349 -4.21 13.11 12.81
N VAL A 350 -5.46 13.34 12.40
CA VAL A 350 -5.96 14.68 12.04
C VAL A 350 -6.22 15.54 13.29
N ALA A 351 -6.59 14.92 14.41
CA ALA A 351 -6.98 15.63 15.64
C ALA A 351 -5.82 15.85 16.61
N ASN A 352 -5.05 14.80 16.91
CA ASN A 352 -4.17 14.73 18.08
C ASN A 352 -2.73 14.29 17.77
N TRP A 353 -2.25 14.44 16.53
CA TRP A 353 -0.90 14.03 16.12
C TRP A 353 0.23 14.51 17.05
N ARG A 354 0.12 15.71 17.65
CA ARG A 354 1.15 16.24 18.56
C ARG A 354 1.40 15.31 19.75
N PHE A 355 0.34 14.72 20.30
CA PHE A 355 0.43 13.74 21.37
C PHE A 355 1.21 12.50 20.92
N PHE A 356 0.84 11.90 19.79
CA PHE A 356 1.51 10.70 19.27
C PHE A 356 2.96 10.95 18.85
N VAL A 357 3.28 12.12 18.27
CA VAL A 357 4.66 12.49 17.92
C VAL A 357 5.51 12.65 19.18
N GLN A 358 5.01 13.28 20.23
CA GLN A 358 5.73 13.38 21.50
C GLN A 358 5.86 12.02 22.20
N LEU A 359 4.79 11.22 22.21
CA LEU A 359 4.76 9.84 22.72
C LEU A 359 5.83 8.97 22.07
N LEU A 360 5.94 9.00 20.74
CA LEU A 360 6.96 8.25 20.02
C LEU A 360 8.38 8.77 20.29
N ARG A 361 8.58 10.10 20.38
CA ARG A 361 9.90 10.71 20.70
C ARG A 361 10.41 10.36 22.11
N GLU A 362 9.52 10.27 23.10
CA GLU A 362 9.87 9.91 24.47
C GLU A 362 9.95 8.38 24.69
N SER A 363 9.40 7.59 23.76
CA SER A 363 9.36 6.12 23.85
C SER A 363 10.71 5.43 23.65
N GLU A 364 10.78 4.17 24.06
CA GLU A 364 11.90 3.25 23.76
C GLU A 364 11.97 2.82 22.29
N TRP A 365 10.89 3.00 21.52
CA TRP A 365 10.88 2.68 20.09
C TRP A 365 11.56 3.75 19.23
N TRP A 366 11.89 4.92 19.79
CA TRP A 366 12.63 5.96 19.07
C TRP A 366 14.06 5.50 18.74
N PRO A 367 14.56 5.70 17.50
CA PRO A 367 15.94 5.38 17.15
C PRO A 367 16.93 6.30 17.90
N LYS A 368 17.63 5.77 18.91
CA LYS A 368 18.63 6.51 19.71
C LYS A 368 20.06 6.39 19.16
N ASP A 369 20.37 5.28 18.49
CA ASP A 369 21.72 4.97 18.01
C ASP A 369 22.06 5.59 16.64
N VAL A 370 21.14 6.37 16.08
CA VAL A 370 21.30 7.01 14.77
C VAL A 370 21.65 8.48 14.98
N PRO A 371 22.72 9.01 14.34
CA PRO A 371 23.04 10.42 14.42
C PRO A 371 21.92 11.24 13.77
N SER A 372 21.16 11.98 14.60
CA SER A 372 20.19 12.95 14.12
C SER A 372 20.87 13.99 13.23
N VAL A 373 20.16 14.43 12.19
CA VAL A 373 20.56 15.65 11.47
C VAL A 373 20.12 16.82 12.35
N ASP A 374 21.03 17.27 13.21
CA ASP A 374 20.77 18.35 14.16
C ASP A 374 20.75 19.70 13.44
N GLY A 375 19.55 20.19 13.11
CA GLY A 375 19.33 21.50 12.50
C GLY A 375 18.23 21.48 11.44
N PRO A 376 17.71 22.65 11.05
CA PRO A 376 16.75 22.75 9.96
C PRO A 376 17.43 22.51 8.60
N LEU A 377 16.88 21.59 7.80
CA LEU A 377 17.40 21.30 6.46
C LEU A 377 17.28 22.52 5.54
N TYR A 378 18.28 22.68 4.65
CA TYR A 378 18.30 23.67 3.56
C TYR A 378 18.22 25.15 3.98
N GLN A 379 18.49 25.46 5.26
CA GLN A 379 18.64 26.84 5.75
C GLN A 379 20.12 27.30 5.80
N GLU A 380 21.03 26.48 5.27
CA GLU A 380 22.44 26.80 5.08
C GLU A 380 22.61 27.87 3.98
N ASP A 381 23.43 28.89 4.21
CA ASP A 381 23.60 29.99 3.23
C ASP A 381 24.25 29.53 1.90
N ASP A 382 24.95 28.39 1.88
CA ASP A 382 25.55 27.80 0.67
C ASP A 382 24.58 26.92 -0.14
N PHE A 383 23.37 26.66 0.37
CA PHE A 383 22.47 25.66 -0.20
C PHE A 383 22.13 25.94 -1.66
N PHE A 384 21.83 27.20 -2.02
CA PHE A 384 21.48 27.56 -3.39
C PHE A 384 22.67 27.49 -4.36
N ASP A 385 23.91 27.70 -3.89
CA ASP A 385 25.13 27.49 -4.69
C ASP A 385 25.37 25.99 -4.94
N ARG A 386 25.18 25.14 -3.92
CA ARG A 386 25.22 23.67 -4.07
C ARG A 386 24.10 23.17 -4.98
N LEU A 387 22.90 23.74 -4.88
CA LEU A 387 21.76 23.43 -5.74
C LEU A 387 22.02 23.82 -7.21
N GLU A 388 22.69 24.96 -7.48
CA GLU A 388 23.05 25.35 -8.85
C GLU A 388 24.17 24.46 -9.43
N ARG A 389 25.17 24.07 -8.62
CA ARG A 389 26.30 23.24 -9.05
C ARG A 389 25.97 21.76 -9.22
N ASP A 390 25.42 21.15 -8.17
CA ASP A 390 25.18 19.69 -8.09
C ASP A 390 23.75 19.32 -8.51
N GLY A 391 22.92 20.33 -8.78
CA GLY A 391 21.54 20.18 -9.20
C GLY A 391 20.74 19.42 -8.14
N PHE A 392 20.00 18.42 -8.62
CA PHE A 392 19.10 17.64 -7.80
C PHE A 392 19.77 16.89 -6.62
N LYS A 393 21.07 16.60 -6.70
CA LYS A 393 21.79 15.90 -5.63
C LYS A 393 21.82 16.69 -4.32
N ALA A 394 21.89 18.03 -4.39
CA ALA A 394 21.90 18.91 -3.22
C ALA A 394 20.61 18.81 -2.36
N LEU A 395 19.51 18.25 -2.90
CA LEU A 395 18.29 17.95 -2.15
C LEU A 395 18.36 16.63 -1.38
N CYS A 396 19.24 15.71 -1.79
CA CYS A 396 19.38 14.36 -1.22
C CYS A 396 20.66 14.19 -0.39
N GLU A 397 21.69 15.02 -0.61
CA GLU A 397 23.03 14.92 -0.03
C GLU A 397 23.34 16.15 0.85
N LEU A 398 23.89 15.91 2.04
CA LEU A 398 24.45 16.95 2.93
C LEU A 398 25.77 17.50 2.35
N PRO A 399 26.30 18.64 2.85
CA PRO A 399 27.62 19.16 2.46
C PRO A 399 28.74 18.10 2.49
N ASP A 400 28.68 17.19 3.46
CA ASP A 400 29.61 16.06 3.63
C ASP A 400 29.51 14.95 2.54
N GLY A 401 28.64 15.10 1.53
CA GLY A 401 28.36 14.09 0.51
C GLY A 401 27.56 12.87 1.02
N SER A 402 27.19 12.83 2.30
CA SER A 402 26.36 11.75 2.86
C SER A 402 24.88 11.98 2.55
N ASN A 403 24.19 10.94 2.08
CA ASN A 403 22.75 11.01 1.80
C ASN A 403 21.93 11.30 3.07
N ILE A 404 21.03 12.27 3.01
CA ILE A 404 20.12 12.66 4.10
C ILE A 404 19.27 11.46 4.55
N LEU A 405 18.80 10.64 3.61
CA LEU A 405 18.02 9.42 3.88
C LEU A 405 18.82 8.30 4.58
N LEU A 406 20.17 8.36 4.55
CA LEU A 406 21.03 7.46 5.33
C LEU A 406 21.29 7.99 6.74
N ARG A 407 21.40 9.32 6.93
CA ARG A 407 21.55 9.91 8.28
C ARG A 407 20.24 9.93 9.07
N ARG A 408 19.09 10.20 8.44
CA ARG A 408 17.74 10.09 9.04
C ARG A 408 17.30 8.62 9.27
N GLY A 409 18.20 7.73 9.68
CA GLY A 409 17.91 6.33 9.93
C GLY A 409 16.81 6.13 10.97
N GLY A 410 15.94 5.14 10.75
CA GLY A 410 14.71 4.96 11.53
C GLY A 410 14.57 3.57 12.15
N ASN A 411 13.47 3.36 12.88
CA ASN A 411 13.12 2.08 13.46
C ASN A 411 12.69 1.08 12.36
N LYS A 412 13.56 0.10 12.09
CA LYS A 412 13.34 -0.95 11.08
C LYS A 412 12.11 -1.81 11.34
N VAL A 413 11.78 -2.07 12.61
CA VAL A 413 10.60 -2.87 12.96
C VAL A 413 9.33 -2.08 12.69
N ALA A 414 9.29 -0.79 13.05
CA ALA A 414 8.18 0.10 12.69
C ALA A 414 8.01 0.21 11.16
N ALA A 415 9.11 0.30 10.40
CA ALA A 415 9.09 0.29 8.93
C ALA A 415 8.46 -1.00 8.37
N GLN A 416 8.83 -2.17 8.91
CA GLN A 416 8.26 -3.46 8.50
C GLN A 416 6.79 -3.60 8.86
N VAL A 417 6.38 -3.15 10.05
CA VAL A 417 4.97 -3.16 10.51
C VAL A 417 4.10 -2.30 9.58
N ILE A 418 4.50 -1.06 9.30
CA ILE A 418 3.77 -0.19 8.37
C ILE A 418 3.81 -0.76 6.94
N GLY A 419 4.96 -1.27 6.49
CA GLY A 419 5.07 -1.95 5.20
C GLY A 419 4.18 -3.19 5.06
N TYR A 420 3.90 -3.90 6.17
CA TYR A 420 2.92 -4.98 6.21
C TYR A 420 1.48 -4.45 6.07
N LYS A 421 1.12 -3.34 6.76
CA LYS A 421 -0.18 -2.67 6.58
C LYS A 421 -0.40 -2.22 5.13
N PHE A 422 0.59 -1.62 4.47
CA PHE A 422 0.48 -1.28 3.05
C PHE A 422 0.24 -2.51 2.16
N LYS A 423 0.93 -3.63 2.42
CA LYS A 423 0.71 -4.88 1.67
C LYS A 423 -0.66 -5.52 1.94
N PHE A 424 -1.20 -5.39 3.15
CA PHE A 424 -2.53 -5.88 3.51
C PHE A 424 -3.61 -5.28 2.60
N TYR A 425 -3.61 -3.95 2.39
CA TYR A 425 -4.56 -3.26 1.49
C TYR A 425 -4.36 -3.53 -0.01
N MET A 426 -3.46 -4.45 -0.41
CA MET A 426 -3.30 -4.92 -1.79
C MET A 426 -3.76 -6.37 -2.00
N MET A 427 -4.15 -7.09 -0.95
CA MET A 427 -4.61 -8.47 -1.05
C MET A 427 -6.02 -8.51 -1.66
N LYS A 428 -6.19 -9.30 -2.73
CA LYS A 428 -7.42 -9.34 -3.54
C LYS A 428 -8.60 -10.04 -2.87
N ASP A 429 -8.32 -10.89 -1.88
CA ASP A 429 -9.30 -11.81 -1.27
C ASP A 429 -9.86 -11.30 0.08
N LEU A 430 -9.83 -9.98 0.30
CA LEU A 430 -10.37 -9.36 1.50
C LEU A 430 -11.85 -8.99 1.28
N ASP A 431 -12.75 -9.78 1.89
CA ASP A 431 -14.19 -9.49 2.05
C ASP A 431 -14.41 -8.30 3.00
N LEU A 432 -13.98 -7.11 2.56
CA LEU A 432 -14.06 -5.86 3.28
C LEU A 432 -14.96 -4.90 2.50
N ASP A 433 -16.28 -5.06 2.71
CA ASP A 433 -17.39 -4.21 2.27
C ASP A 433 -17.01 -3.04 1.34
N SER A 434 -16.99 -3.32 0.03
CA SER A 434 -17.01 -2.43 -1.17
C SER A 434 -16.37 -1.02 -1.17
N LEU A 435 -16.45 -0.25 -0.09
CA LEU A 435 -15.73 1.00 0.18
C LEU A 435 -14.34 0.75 0.83
N SER A 436 -14.16 -0.32 1.61
CA SER A 436 -12.90 -0.59 2.35
C SER A 436 -11.76 -1.25 1.55
N HIS A 437 -11.96 -1.51 0.25
CA HIS A 437 -10.87 -1.87 -0.67
C HIS A 437 -9.88 -0.72 -0.98
N GLN A 438 -10.14 0.49 -0.47
CA GLN A 438 -9.29 1.66 -0.67
C GLN A 438 -8.30 1.82 0.49
N LEU A 439 -7.02 2.01 0.14
CA LEU A 439 -5.94 2.35 1.07
C LEU A 439 -6.36 3.54 1.96
N PRO A 440 -6.44 3.40 3.30
CA PRO A 440 -6.93 4.46 4.16
C PRO A 440 -6.07 5.72 4.11
N ASP A 441 -6.67 6.83 3.72
CA ASP A 441 -6.04 8.15 3.59
C ASP A 441 -5.25 8.56 4.85
N ASN A 442 -5.80 8.28 6.04
CA ASN A 442 -5.16 8.60 7.31
C ASN A 442 -3.88 7.78 7.57
N LEU A 443 -3.81 6.51 7.15
CA LEU A 443 -2.60 5.69 7.27
C LEU A 443 -1.46 6.26 6.42
N VAL A 444 -1.80 6.78 5.24
CA VAL A 444 -0.83 7.44 4.35
C VAL A 444 -0.34 8.76 4.95
N ALA A 445 -1.25 9.58 5.48
CA ALA A 445 -0.91 10.83 6.16
C ALA A 445 -0.02 10.60 7.40
N MET A 446 -0.35 9.61 8.24
CA MET A 446 0.48 9.18 9.37
C MET A 446 1.87 8.73 8.91
N THR A 447 1.95 7.93 7.85
CA THR A 447 3.23 7.44 7.31
C THR A 447 4.11 8.60 6.84
N ALA A 448 3.56 9.58 6.13
CA ALA A 448 4.31 10.77 5.69
C ALA A 448 4.86 11.58 6.88
N ILE A 449 4.11 11.69 7.97
CA ILE A 449 4.57 12.31 9.22
C ILE A 449 5.74 11.52 9.85
N LEU A 450 5.59 10.20 9.98
CA LEU A 450 6.61 9.35 10.60
C LEU A 450 7.94 9.33 9.82
N LEU A 451 7.86 9.48 8.49
CA LEU A 451 9.02 9.71 7.62
C LEU A 451 9.63 11.10 7.89
N LYS A 452 8.82 12.18 7.86
CA LYS A 452 9.31 13.54 8.06
C LYS A 452 10.03 13.74 9.40
N ILE A 453 9.48 13.20 10.49
CA ILE A 453 10.10 13.32 11.83
C ILE A 453 11.32 12.42 12.03
N GLY A 454 11.62 11.51 11.08
CA GLY A 454 12.74 10.56 11.17
C GLY A 454 12.49 9.32 12.03
N PHE A 455 11.23 9.00 12.38
CA PHE A 455 10.93 7.77 13.14
C PHE A 455 11.14 6.51 12.28
N ILE A 456 10.89 6.61 10.98
CA ILE A 456 11.00 5.53 10.00
C ILE A 456 11.88 6.00 8.85
N SER A 457 12.78 5.13 8.36
CA SER A 457 13.56 5.42 7.15
C SER A 457 12.74 5.09 5.91
N PHE A 458 12.72 6.02 4.95
CA PHE A 458 12.10 5.80 3.64
C PHE A 458 12.70 4.59 2.91
N ARG A 459 14.00 4.33 3.10
CA ARG A 459 14.71 3.19 2.50
C ARG A 459 14.16 1.84 2.94
N ASP A 460 13.79 1.71 4.22
CA ASP A 460 13.28 0.47 4.78
C ASP A 460 11.79 0.24 4.40
N LEU A 461 11.04 1.34 4.22
CA LEU A 461 9.64 1.28 3.77
C LEU A 461 9.48 1.03 2.26
N TYR A 462 10.32 1.63 1.41
CA TYR A 462 10.17 1.63 -0.05
C TYR A 462 10.00 0.22 -0.69
N PRO A 463 10.76 -0.83 -0.29
CA PRO A 463 10.59 -2.20 -0.80
C PRO A 463 9.25 -2.86 -0.43
N HIS A 464 8.46 -2.24 0.44
CA HIS A 464 7.14 -2.72 0.82
C HIS A 464 5.99 -2.07 0.03
N LEU A 465 6.25 -0.98 -0.70
CA LEU A 465 5.23 -0.19 -1.39
C LEU A 465 4.94 -0.70 -2.81
N ALA A 466 3.66 -0.88 -3.14
CA ALA A 466 3.20 -1.17 -4.50
C ALA A 466 2.82 0.11 -5.28
N PRO A 467 2.85 0.10 -6.63
CA PRO A 467 3.31 -0.98 -7.51
C PRO A 467 4.83 -0.99 -7.70
N ASP A 468 5.37 -2.06 -8.28
CA ASP A 468 6.81 -2.21 -8.56
C ASP A 468 7.35 -1.15 -9.55
N ASP A 469 8.66 -0.92 -9.51
CA ASP A 469 9.35 0.12 -10.30
C ASP A 469 9.24 -0.13 -11.82
N ALA A 470 9.05 -1.39 -12.24
CA ALA A 470 8.76 -1.75 -13.62
C ALA A 470 7.32 -1.36 -14.04
N ALA A 471 6.33 -1.68 -13.20
CA ALA A 471 4.92 -1.36 -13.45
C ALA A 471 4.65 0.15 -13.46
N MET A 472 5.38 0.93 -12.64
CA MET A 472 5.35 2.40 -12.71
C MET A 472 5.83 2.95 -14.06
N LYS A 473 6.83 2.33 -14.69
CA LYS A 473 7.32 2.73 -16.01
C LYS A 473 6.34 2.34 -17.12
N GLU A 474 5.79 1.13 -17.05
CA GLU A 474 4.76 0.65 -17.98
C GLU A 474 3.53 1.58 -17.98
N GLY A 475 3.05 2.00 -16.80
CA GLY A 475 1.95 2.96 -16.70
C GLY A 475 2.24 4.35 -17.31
N TYR A 476 3.50 4.80 -17.27
CA TYR A 476 3.91 6.02 -17.99
C TYR A 476 3.96 5.80 -19.51
N ASP A 477 4.42 4.65 -19.98
CA ASP A 477 4.44 4.31 -21.40
C ASP A 477 3.04 4.10 -21.99
N GLU A 478 2.09 3.56 -21.22
CA GLU A 478 0.65 3.56 -21.53
C GLU A 478 0.14 5.00 -21.74
N TRP A 479 0.37 5.87 -20.75
CA TRP A 479 -0.03 7.28 -20.81
C TRP A 479 0.60 8.02 -22.00
N LEU A 480 1.87 7.74 -22.32
CA LEU A 480 2.57 8.36 -23.44
C LEU A 480 1.94 7.95 -24.78
N LYS A 481 1.59 6.67 -24.96
CA LYS A 481 0.85 6.16 -26.13
C LYS A 481 -0.53 6.81 -26.24
N GLU A 482 -1.24 6.96 -25.13
CA GLU A 482 -2.55 7.63 -25.08
C GLU A 482 -2.44 9.12 -25.49
N ASN A 483 -1.49 9.84 -24.91
CA ASN A 483 -1.24 11.26 -25.19
C ASN A 483 -0.80 11.50 -26.65
N ASP A 484 0.05 10.64 -27.22
CA ASP A 484 0.40 10.68 -28.64
C ASP A 484 -0.79 10.34 -29.53
N SER A 485 -1.71 9.44 -29.12
CA SER A 485 -2.89 9.09 -29.91
C SER A 485 -3.87 10.26 -30.07
N LYS A 486 -4.04 11.10 -29.02
CA LYS A 486 -4.84 12.34 -29.05
C LYS A 486 -4.34 13.33 -30.11
N GLY A 487 -3.03 13.39 -30.34
CA GLY A 487 -2.42 14.24 -31.35
C GLY A 487 -2.49 13.70 -32.79
N ARG A 488 -2.86 12.44 -33.03
CA ARG A 488 -2.82 11.85 -34.39
C ARG A 488 -3.99 12.35 -35.28
N PRO A 489 -3.72 12.70 -36.55
CA PRO A 489 -4.75 13.03 -37.53
C PRO A 489 -5.50 11.75 -37.94
N GLY A 490 -6.55 11.43 -37.19
CA GLY A 490 -7.32 10.20 -37.38
C GLY A 490 -8.24 9.86 -36.20
N ALA A 491 -7.97 10.41 -35.01
CA ALA A 491 -8.92 10.41 -33.89
C ALA A 491 -10.14 11.30 -34.24
N MET A 492 -11.08 10.74 -34.99
CA MET A 492 -12.42 11.29 -35.19
C MET A 492 -13.25 11.01 -33.94
N ASN A 493 -14.04 11.99 -33.49
CA ASN A 493 -14.95 11.79 -32.37
C ASN A 493 -15.91 10.65 -32.72
N ALA A 494 -16.09 9.66 -31.83
CA ALA A 494 -17.03 8.55 -32.04
C ALA A 494 -18.46 9.03 -32.39
N LEU A 495 -18.84 10.20 -31.84
CA LEU A 495 -20.06 10.96 -32.15
C LEU A 495 -20.25 11.36 -33.64
N MET A 496 -19.19 11.35 -34.47
CA MET A 496 -19.30 11.54 -35.93
C MET A 496 -19.26 10.23 -36.72
N MET A 497 -18.85 9.11 -36.11
CA MET A 497 -18.93 7.77 -36.71
C MET A 497 -20.30 7.13 -36.48
N ALA A 498 -21.05 7.58 -35.47
CA ALA A 498 -22.47 7.26 -35.28
C ALA A 498 -23.35 7.97 -36.33
N SER A 499 -23.28 7.52 -37.58
CA SER A 499 -24.14 8.01 -38.66
C SER A 499 -25.59 7.57 -38.48
N VAL A 500 -26.46 8.53 -38.18
CA VAL A 500 -27.89 8.62 -38.52
C VAL A 500 -28.60 7.28 -38.80
N LEU A 501 -29.38 6.82 -37.82
CA LEU A 501 -30.46 5.85 -38.03
C LEU A 501 -31.45 6.37 -39.10
N PRO A 502 -31.99 5.52 -39.99
CA PRO A 502 -33.08 5.90 -40.89
C PRO A 502 -34.27 6.49 -40.11
N ASP A 503 -34.85 7.58 -40.61
CA ASP A 503 -35.98 8.26 -39.98
C ASP A 503 -37.29 7.54 -40.37
N ASP A 504 -37.81 6.71 -39.45
CA ASP A 504 -39.06 5.95 -39.59
C ASP A 504 -40.32 6.85 -39.53
N THR A 505 -40.41 7.80 -40.46
CA THR A 505 -41.54 8.73 -40.61
C THR A 505 -42.20 8.68 -42.00
N VAL A 506 -42.02 7.57 -42.74
CA VAL A 506 -42.80 7.25 -43.95
C VAL A 506 -44.05 6.45 -43.58
N PRO A 507 -45.28 6.94 -43.87
CA PRO A 507 -46.51 6.18 -43.59
C PRO A 507 -46.63 4.92 -44.48
N PRO A 508 -47.21 3.82 -43.99
CA PRO A 508 -47.32 2.58 -44.75
C PRO A 508 -48.28 2.70 -45.96
N PRO A 509 -47.95 2.11 -47.12
CA PRO A 509 -48.86 2.03 -48.26
C PRO A 509 -50.03 1.08 -47.97
N ARG A 510 -51.19 1.33 -48.60
CA ARG A 510 -52.41 0.55 -48.40
C ARG A 510 -52.30 -0.86 -49.02
N PRO A 511 -52.95 -1.88 -48.42
CA PRO A 511 -52.86 -3.26 -48.88
C PRO A 511 -53.67 -3.52 -50.14
N GLY A 512 -53.06 -4.21 -51.12
CA GLY A 512 -53.81 -4.86 -52.20
C GLY A 512 -53.10 -4.93 -53.57
N GLN A 513 -52.17 -5.88 -53.76
CA GLN A 513 -52.13 -6.77 -54.94
C GLN A 513 -51.03 -7.86 -54.84
N GLY A 514 -51.25 -8.94 -55.61
CA GLY A 514 -50.59 -10.26 -55.62
C GLY A 514 -49.05 -10.35 -55.60
N PRO A 515 -48.50 -11.50 -55.16
CA PRO A 515 -47.06 -11.78 -55.07
C PRO A 515 -46.48 -12.51 -56.29
N ALA A 516 -45.16 -12.36 -56.54
CA ALA A 516 -44.19 -13.40 -56.97
C ALA A 516 -42.92 -12.77 -57.61
N PRO A 517 -41.77 -13.46 -57.65
CA PRO A 517 -41.22 -14.39 -56.66
C PRO A 517 -39.80 -13.96 -56.19
N ALA A 518 -39.30 -14.61 -55.13
CA ALA A 518 -38.00 -14.29 -54.54
C ALA A 518 -36.82 -14.86 -55.34
N ALA A 519 -35.67 -14.17 -55.26
CA ALA A 519 -34.34 -14.73 -55.51
C ALA A 519 -33.52 -14.69 -54.21
N GLU A 520 -32.92 -15.82 -53.90
CA GLU A 520 -32.34 -16.26 -52.62
C GLU A 520 -31.46 -15.23 -51.89
N THR A 521 -31.83 -14.89 -50.66
CA THR A 521 -30.91 -14.29 -49.67
C THR A 521 -30.21 -15.40 -48.91
N LYS A 522 -28.87 -15.46 -48.99
CA LYS A 522 -28.08 -16.33 -48.10
C LYS A 522 -28.25 -15.86 -46.65
N LYS A 523 -28.48 -16.80 -45.74
CA LYS A 523 -28.39 -16.53 -44.29
C LYS A 523 -26.97 -16.06 -43.96
N ALA A 524 -26.83 -14.85 -43.43
CA ALA A 524 -25.73 -14.51 -42.56
C ALA A 524 -26.10 -14.93 -41.13
N GLU A 525 -25.10 -15.29 -40.34
CA GLU A 525 -25.26 -15.84 -38.99
C GLU A 525 -25.75 -14.78 -37.99
N GLU A 526 -26.44 -15.21 -36.93
CA GLU A 526 -26.73 -14.34 -35.79
C GLU A 526 -25.43 -14.04 -35.04
N GLU A 527 -24.87 -12.84 -35.22
CA GLU A 527 -23.89 -12.32 -34.27
C GLU A 527 -24.59 -12.05 -32.92
N PRO A 528 -24.03 -12.56 -31.80
CA PRO A 528 -24.61 -12.32 -30.48
C PRO A 528 -24.55 -10.83 -30.14
N LYS A 529 -25.59 -10.33 -29.45
CA LYS A 529 -25.60 -8.97 -28.88
C LYS A 529 -24.30 -8.72 -28.10
N PRO A 530 -23.59 -7.59 -28.33
CA PRO A 530 -22.50 -7.20 -27.46
C PRO A 530 -23.02 -7.08 -26.02
N GLU A 531 -22.40 -7.81 -25.11
CA GLU A 531 -22.57 -7.56 -23.68
C GLU A 531 -22.19 -6.10 -23.38
N GLU A 532 -22.89 -5.48 -22.43
CA GLU A 532 -22.46 -4.18 -21.92
C GLU A 532 -21.01 -4.30 -21.44
N PRO A 533 -20.10 -3.38 -21.83
CA PRO A 533 -18.72 -3.49 -21.43
C PRO A 533 -18.66 -3.46 -19.90
N ALA A 534 -18.20 -4.55 -19.30
CA ALA A 534 -18.04 -4.69 -17.87
C ALA A 534 -17.34 -3.46 -17.31
N ALA A 535 -17.87 -2.92 -16.20
CA ALA A 535 -17.32 -1.73 -15.55
C ALA A 535 -15.80 -1.91 -15.40
N PRO A 536 -14.99 -0.92 -15.84
CA PRO A 536 -13.55 -1.10 -15.92
C PRO A 536 -13.02 -1.50 -14.54
N PRO A 537 -12.17 -2.55 -14.45
CA PRO A 537 -11.66 -3.01 -13.17
C PRO A 537 -11.00 -1.84 -12.45
N ILE A 538 -11.43 -1.58 -11.22
CA ILE A 538 -10.91 -0.48 -10.40
C ILE A 538 -9.40 -0.69 -10.28
N LYS A 539 -8.60 0.10 -11.04
CA LYS A 539 -7.15 0.02 -10.97
C LYS A 539 -6.76 0.30 -9.51
N PRO A 540 -6.04 -0.60 -8.82
CA PRO A 540 -5.69 -0.40 -7.42
C PRO A 540 -4.92 0.91 -7.26
N ARG A 541 -5.27 1.71 -6.24
CA ARG A 541 -4.68 3.04 -6.05
C ARG A 541 -3.16 2.90 -5.82
N ASN A 542 -2.36 3.50 -6.70
CA ASN A 542 -0.90 3.48 -6.64
C ASN A 542 -0.42 3.99 -5.26
N GLN A 543 0.09 3.10 -4.40
CA GLN A 543 0.42 3.47 -3.01
C GLN A 543 1.60 4.44 -2.96
N LYS A 544 2.60 4.23 -3.84
CA LYS A 544 3.71 5.18 -4.05
C LYS A 544 3.23 6.59 -4.40
N LEU A 545 2.14 6.72 -5.15
CA LEU A 545 1.55 8.02 -5.51
C LEU A 545 0.75 8.63 -4.36
N ALA A 546 -0.06 7.83 -3.66
CA ALA A 546 -0.76 8.30 -2.47
C ALA A 546 0.24 8.83 -1.42
N LEU A 547 1.34 8.10 -1.19
CA LEU A 547 2.42 8.51 -0.30
C LEU A 547 3.16 9.75 -0.82
N LEU A 548 3.42 9.87 -2.13
CA LEU A 548 4.01 11.07 -2.72
C LEU A 548 3.16 12.32 -2.48
N ASN A 549 1.84 12.24 -2.70
CA ASN A 549 0.91 13.33 -2.41
C ASN A 549 0.90 13.69 -0.90
N ALA A 550 1.00 12.68 -0.02
CA ALA A 550 1.10 12.89 1.42
C ALA A 550 2.42 13.57 1.83
N LEU A 551 3.55 13.15 1.25
CA LEU A 551 4.87 13.74 1.49
C LEU A 551 4.96 15.18 0.98
N LEU A 552 4.38 15.46 -0.19
CA LEU A 552 4.21 16.83 -0.72
C LEU A 552 3.34 17.69 0.20
N ALA A 553 2.27 17.13 0.77
CA ALA A 553 1.44 17.85 1.74
C ALA A 553 2.20 18.16 3.05
N ALA A 554 3.04 17.23 3.52
CA ALA A 554 3.85 17.36 4.74
C ALA A 554 5.16 18.16 4.56
N GLY A 555 5.61 18.40 3.31
CA GLY A 555 6.81 19.15 2.98
C GLY A 555 8.13 18.39 3.17
N SER A 556 8.15 17.06 2.98
CA SER A 556 9.36 16.24 3.21
C SER A 556 10.21 16.10 1.94
N LEU A 557 11.05 17.11 1.67
CA LEU A 557 11.81 17.23 0.42
C LEU A 557 12.78 16.08 0.10
N PRO A 558 13.55 15.47 1.03
CA PRO A 558 14.48 14.38 0.70
C PRO A 558 13.77 13.16 0.09
N GLU A 559 12.61 12.79 0.63
CA GLU A 559 11.82 11.63 0.21
C GLU A 559 11.07 11.91 -1.10
N ILE A 560 10.56 13.13 -1.27
CA ILE A 560 10.01 13.63 -2.54
C ILE A 560 11.09 13.57 -3.63
N ALA A 561 12.29 14.06 -3.32
CA ALA A 561 13.41 14.09 -4.26
C ALA A 561 13.81 12.67 -4.69
N PHE A 562 13.92 11.71 -3.77
CA PHE A 562 14.18 10.31 -4.16
C PHE A 562 13.12 9.75 -5.13
N LEU A 563 11.83 9.96 -4.85
CA LEU A 563 10.73 9.50 -5.72
C LEU A 563 10.76 10.18 -7.10
N PHE A 564 11.02 11.49 -7.13
CA PHE A 564 11.17 12.27 -8.36
C PHE A 564 12.40 11.86 -9.17
N GLY A 565 13.52 11.51 -8.52
CA GLY A 565 14.71 10.98 -9.20
C GLY A 565 14.43 9.63 -9.90
N ASN A 566 13.67 8.75 -9.27
CA ASN A 566 13.26 7.47 -9.86
C ASN A 566 12.21 7.63 -10.96
N TYR A 567 11.30 8.61 -10.83
CA TYR A 567 10.20 8.84 -11.78
C TYR A 567 10.09 10.33 -12.21
N PRO A 568 11.01 10.86 -13.03
CA PRO A 568 11.05 12.29 -13.33
C PRO A 568 9.79 12.86 -14.02
N LYS A 569 9.00 12.01 -14.68
CA LYS A 569 7.81 12.41 -15.45
C LYS A 569 6.48 11.97 -14.79
N ILE A 570 6.47 11.76 -13.48
CA ILE A 570 5.27 11.28 -12.75
C ILE A 570 4.12 12.31 -12.70
N ALA A 571 4.40 13.61 -12.82
CA ALA A 571 3.36 14.64 -12.75
C ALA A 571 2.51 14.80 -14.03
N TYR A 572 2.97 14.29 -15.20
CA TYR A 572 2.20 14.39 -16.45
C TYR A 572 0.99 13.44 -16.47
N PRO A 573 1.10 12.15 -16.05
CA PRO A 573 -0.06 11.29 -15.84
C PRO A 573 -0.92 11.71 -14.63
N HIS A 574 -0.30 12.33 -13.61
CA HIS A 574 -0.95 12.62 -12.33
C HIS A 574 -0.81 14.09 -11.92
N PRO A 575 -1.78 14.97 -12.31
CA PRO A 575 -1.68 16.41 -12.08
C PRO A 575 -1.63 16.84 -10.61
N GLU A 576 -2.24 16.07 -9.70
CA GLU A 576 -2.26 16.33 -8.25
C GLU A 576 -0.85 16.49 -7.65
N VAL A 577 0.12 15.77 -8.20
CA VAL A 577 1.53 15.83 -7.79
C VAL A 577 2.15 17.20 -8.10
N ALA A 578 1.73 17.83 -9.20
CA ALA A 578 2.18 19.18 -9.57
C ALA A 578 1.59 20.22 -8.61
N ASP A 579 0.28 20.13 -8.33
CA ASP A 579 -0.43 21.06 -7.44
C ASP A 579 0.20 21.05 -6.01
N GLY A 580 0.58 19.87 -5.51
CA GLY A 580 1.30 19.73 -4.24
C GLY A 580 2.71 20.36 -4.25
N LEU A 581 3.43 20.25 -5.37
CA LEU A 581 4.73 20.89 -5.56
C LEU A 581 4.62 22.42 -5.69
N HIS A 582 3.58 22.93 -6.37
CA HIS A 582 3.32 24.37 -6.51
C HIS A 582 3.03 25.01 -5.16
N ARG A 583 2.30 24.33 -4.26
CA ARG A 583 2.10 24.78 -2.87
C ARG A 583 3.42 24.96 -2.11
N ILE A 584 4.36 24.02 -2.23
CA ILE A 584 5.69 24.15 -1.61
C ILE A 584 6.43 25.36 -2.18
N ILE A 585 6.48 25.48 -3.50
CA ILE A 585 7.20 26.55 -4.19
C ILE A 585 6.60 27.92 -3.87
N HIS A 586 5.27 28.02 -3.74
CA HIS A 586 4.61 29.24 -3.28
C HIS A 586 5.19 29.72 -1.94
N HIS A 587 5.31 28.85 -0.95
CA HIS A 587 5.93 29.20 0.33
C HIS A 587 7.41 29.59 0.18
N CYS A 588 8.20 28.84 -0.62
CA CYS A 588 9.61 29.13 -0.85
C CYS A 588 9.87 30.52 -1.48
N ILE A 589 9.00 30.99 -2.39
CA ILE A 589 9.18 32.26 -3.11
C ILE A 589 8.45 33.45 -2.49
N ASP A 590 7.62 33.23 -1.45
CA ASP A 590 6.71 34.27 -0.94
C ASP A 590 7.45 35.48 -0.38
N ASP A 591 8.63 35.31 0.21
CA ASP A 591 9.43 36.44 0.72
C ASP A 591 9.99 37.34 -0.40
N VAL A 592 10.36 36.77 -1.55
CA VAL A 592 10.76 37.54 -2.76
C VAL A 592 9.55 38.15 -3.46
N TYR A 593 8.38 37.50 -3.41
CA TYR A 593 7.17 38.00 -4.08
C TYR A 593 6.42 39.08 -3.30
N LYS A 594 6.39 39.03 -1.96
CA LYS A 594 5.74 40.04 -1.09
C LYS A 594 6.04 41.49 -1.49
N PRO A 595 7.31 41.94 -1.71
CA PRO A 595 7.61 43.31 -2.14
C PRO A 595 7.09 43.67 -3.54
N LEU A 596 6.78 42.68 -4.37
CA LEU A 596 6.28 42.85 -5.75
C LEU A 596 4.76 42.72 -5.86
N GLU A 597 4.05 42.54 -4.74
CA GLU A 597 2.61 42.38 -4.75
C GLU A 597 1.91 43.72 -5.08
N PRO A 598 1.09 43.80 -6.14
CA PRO A 598 0.52 45.08 -6.62
C PRO A 598 -0.52 45.73 -5.69
N LEU A 599 -0.77 45.15 -4.51
CA LEU A 599 -1.77 45.59 -3.54
C LEU A 599 -1.18 46.00 -2.17
N GLN A 600 0.15 46.06 -2.01
CA GLN A 600 0.78 46.44 -0.73
C GLN A 600 0.25 47.74 -0.10
N THR A 601 -0.10 48.73 -0.93
CA THR A 601 -0.61 50.05 -0.51
C THR A 601 -2.13 50.18 -0.60
N ALA A 602 -2.84 49.11 -0.97
CA ALA A 602 -4.29 49.10 -1.06
C ALA A 602 -4.89 48.51 0.21
N GLU A 603 -5.30 49.38 1.14
CA GLU A 603 -6.13 48.98 2.28
C GLU A 603 -7.31 48.11 1.80
N LEU A 604 -7.52 46.96 2.44
CA LEU A 604 -8.51 45.97 2.03
C LEU A 604 -9.95 46.40 2.43
N GLY A 605 -10.36 47.55 1.93
CA GLY A 605 -11.75 47.96 1.82
C GLY A 605 -12.04 48.17 0.35
N ALA A 606 -13.09 47.53 -0.17
CA ALA A 606 -13.59 47.86 -1.50
C ALA A 606 -13.95 49.35 -1.51
N ARG A 607 -13.06 50.20 -2.08
CA ARG A 607 -13.42 51.55 -2.49
C ARG A 607 -14.52 51.37 -3.54
N LYS A 608 -15.77 51.39 -3.06
CA LYS A 608 -16.97 51.33 -3.89
C LYS A 608 -16.73 52.32 -5.02
N VAL A 609 -16.61 51.80 -6.24
CA VAL A 609 -16.54 52.64 -7.42
C VAL A 609 -17.85 53.40 -7.43
N LEU A 610 -17.80 54.66 -6.99
CA LEU A 610 -18.95 55.54 -6.92
C LEU A 610 -19.35 55.81 -8.36
N SER A 611 -20.27 54.98 -8.87
CA SER A 611 -20.82 55.14 -10.21
C SER A 611 -21.29 56.58 -10.35
N THR A 612 -20.80 57.25 -11.40
CA THR A 612 -21.17 58.63 -11.71
C THR A 612 -22.65 58.73 -12.11
N ASP A 613 -23.25 57.61 -12.50
CA ASP A 613 -24.61 57.45 -12.99
C ASP A 613 -25.68 57.83 -11.93
N PRO A 614 -26.55 58.84 -12.19
CA PRO A 614 -27.54 59.32 -11.23
C PRO A 614 -28.53 58.25 -10.74
N ALA A 615 -28.90 57.30 -11.61
CA ALA A 615 -29.85 56.23 -11.26
C ALA A 615 -29.30 55.28 -10.20
N LEU A 616 -28.02 54.92 -10.30
CA LEU A 616 -27.33 54.10 -9.29
C LEU A 616 -27.16 54.86 -7.98
N LYS A 617 -26.87 56.17 -8.01
CA LYS A 617 -26.82 56.99 -6.79
C LYS A 617 -28.14 57.03 -6.02
N GLN A 618 -29.28 57.08 -6.71
CA GLN A 618 -30.59 56.98 -6.06
C GLN A 618 -30.88 55.58 -5.51
N ALA A 619 -30.46 54.52 -6.20
CA ALA A 619 -30.58 53.14 -5.69
C ALA A 619 -29.68 52.86 -4.46
N PHE A 620 -28.55 53.57 -4.34
CA PHE A 620 -27.62 53.48 -3.20
C PHE A 620 -27.91 54.47 -2.05
N ALA A 621 -29.01 55.22 -2.09
CA ALA A 621 -29.42 56.07 -0.97
C ALA A 621 -29.69 55.21 0.29
N PRO A 622 -28.96 55.41 1.41
CA PRO A 622 -29.03 54.51 2.54
C PRO A 622 -30.33 54.69 3.33
N ARG A 623 -31.31 53.80 3.12
CA ARG A 623 -32.57 53.80 3.87
C ARG A 623 -32.46 53.30 5.31
N GLN A 624 -31.32 52.70 5.68
CA GLN A 624 -30.95 52.34 7.06
C GLN A 624 -29.43 52.53 7.25
N PRO A 625 -28.95 52.82 8.47
CA PRO A 625 -27.53 52.75 8.77
C PRO A 625 -27.03 51.33 8.50
N LEU A 626 -25.92 51.21 7.77
CA LEU A 626 -25.26 49.94 7.49
C LEU A 626 -24.70 49.37 8.79
N VAL A 627 -25.50 48.58 9.50
CA VAL A 627 -24.99 47.68 10.55
C VAL A 627 -23.93 46.79 9.87
N PRO A 628 -22.69 46.73 10.38
CA PRO A 628 -21.69 45.81 9.85
C PRO A 628 -22.27 44.41 9.86
N ALA A 629 -22.21 43.71 8.71
CA ALA A 629 -22.64 42.32 8.67
C ALA A 629 -21.90 41.55 9.78
N PRO A 630 -22.60 40.76 10.62
CA PRO A 630 -21.92 39.99 11.65
C PRO A 630 -20.85 39.12 10.99
N PRO A 631 -19.66 39.00 11.59
CA PRO A 631 -18.57 38.25 10.98
C PRO A 631 -19.05 36.85 10.63
N ILE A 632 -18.91 36.49 9.35
CA ILE A 632 -19.33 35.18 8.85
C ILE A 632 -18.59 34.15 9.70
N LYS A 633 -19.35 33.28 10.39
CA LYS A 633 -18.77 32.19 11.19
C LYS A 633 -18.25 31.13 10.23
N ILE A 634 -17.04 31.32 9.73
CA ILE A 634 -16.38 30.36 8.87
C ILE A 634 -16.03 29.14 9.71
N THR A 635 -16.68 28.00 9.41
CA THR A 635 -16.34 26.72 10.03
C THR A 635 -15.01 26.23 9.47
N LYS A 636 -14.04 26.02 10.36
CA LYS A 636 -12.72 25.50 10.00
C LYS A 636 -12.73 23.97 10.00
N TYR A 637 -12.29 23.37 8.90
CA TYR A 637 -12.17 21.91 8.77
C TYR A 637 -10.70 21.53 8.61
N LEU A 638 -10.26 20.51 9.34
CA LEU A 638 -8.94 19.91 9.19
C LEU A 638 -9.02 18.80 8.14
N LEU A 639 -8.13 18.83 7.15
CA LEU A 639 -8.06 17.80 6.10
C LEU A 639 -6.73 17.04 6.16
N PRO A 640 -6.74 15.69 5.99
CA PRO A 640 -5.52 14.87 5.95
C PRO A 640 -4.66 15.13 4.70
N PHE A 641 -5.25 15.67 3.64
CA PHE A 641 -4.57 16.15 2.44
C PHE A 641 -4.93 17.60 2.15
N PHE A 642 -4.01 18.33 1.52
CA PHE A 642 -4.29 19.67 1.03
C PHE A 642 -5.09 19.58 -0.28
N PRO A 643 -6.31 20.13 -0.37
CA PRO A 643 -7.07 20.14 -1.62
C PRO A 643 -6.48 21.20 -2.54
N GLY A 644 -6.12 20.84 -3.78
CA GLY A 644 -5.60 21.79 -4.78
C GLY A 644 -6.58 22.89 -5.20
N ARG A 645 -7.84 22.84 -4.73
CA ARG A 645 -8.89 23.85 -4.93
C ARG A 645 -9.76 23.96 -3.69
N ASP A 646 -10.09 25.18 -3.28
CA ASP A 646 -11.03 25.45 -2.19
C ASP A 646 -12.43 24.91 -2.54
N PRO A 647 -12.97 23.91 -1.81
CA PRO A 647 -14.22 23.26 -2.17
C PRO A 647 -15.47 24.13 -2.03
N ASP A 648 -15.48 25.04 -1.04
CA ASP A 648 -16.62 25.89 -0.67
C ASP A 648 -16.14 27.27 -0.19
N PRO A 649 -16.65 28.40 -0.71
CA PRO A 649 -16.31 29.75 -0.21
C PRO A 649 -16.88 30.07 1.19
N SER A 650 -17.66 29.17 1.78
CA SER A 650 -18.25 29.30 3.12
C SER A 650 -17.47 28.57 4.22
N ARG A 651 -16.43 27.79 3.84
CA ARG A 651 -15.65 26.94 4.74
C ARG A 651 -14.16 27.19 4.55
N GLU A 652 -13.43 27.29 5.65
CA GLU A 652 -11.97 27.41 5.62
C GLU A 652 -11.38 26.03 5.89
N TYR A 653 -10.73 25.45 4.89
CA TYR A 653 -10.04 24.18 5.04
C TYR A 653 -8.59 24.45 5.40
N ARG A 654 -8.13 23.94 6.55
CA ARG A 654 -6.75 24.06 7.00
C ARG A 654 -6.08 22.69 7.00
N TYR A 655 -4.84 22.64 6.54
CA TYR A 655 -4.05 21.42 6.64
C TYR A 655 -3.70 21.15 8.11
N PHE A 656 -3.91 19.91 8.57
CA PHE A 656 -3.85 19.56 10.00
C PHE A 656 -2.44 19.65 10.63
N TRP A 657 -1.40 19.55 9.79
CA TRP A 657 0.02 19.64 10.15
C TRP A 657 0.58 21.07 9.95
N ASP A 658 -0.28 22.09 9.91
CA ASP A 658 0.10 23.51 9.81
C ASP A 658 0.40 24.08 11.22
N PRO A 659 1.58 24.68 11.49
CA PRO A 659 2.63 25.11 10.55
C PRO A 659 3.82 24.14 10.35
N GLU A 660 3.88 22.99 11.03
CA GLU A 660 5.05 22.10 11.03
C GLU A 660 5.39 21.46 9.66
N TRP A 661 4.63 21.73 8.59
CA TRP A 661 5.03 21.35 7.23
C TRP A 661 6.14 22.25 6.65
N THR A 662 6.31 23.49 7.14
CA THR A 662 7.22 24.48 6.53
C THR A 662 8.66 24.49 7.07
N THR A 663 8.94 23.77 8.17
CA THR A 663 10.21 23.83 8.90
C THR A 663 11.45 23.49 8.07
N ASP A 664 11.32 22.50 7.18
CA ASP A 664 12.41 21.86 6.43
C ASP A 664 12.42 22.33 4.96
N LEU A 665 11.87 23.53 4.66
CA LEU A 665 11.78 24.06 3.31
C LEU A 665 12.80 25.19 3.09
N PRO A 666 13.49 25.24 1.93
CA PRO A 666 14.37 26.35 1.58
C PRO A 666 13.54 27.61 1.34
N ILE A 667 13.98 28.73 1.91
CA ILE A 667 13.36 30.05 1.71
C ILE A 667 14.25 30.85 0.76
N CYS A 668 13.70 31.27 -0.38
CA CYS A 668 14.41 32.11 -1.32
C CYS A 668 14.52 33.54 -0.76
N LYS A 669 15.72 34.11 -0.73
CA LYS A 669 15.99 35.50 -0.34
C LYS A 669 16.18 36.40 -1.58
N THR A 670 16.68 35.84 -2.67
CA THR A 670 17.05 36.55 -3.90
C THR A 670 16.32 36.03 -5.15
N GLU A 671 16.40 36.80 -6.24
CA GLU A 671 16.00 36.36 -7.58
C GLU A 671 16.68 35.05 -8.00
N ARG A 672 17.99 34.95 -7.75
CA ARG A 672 18.81 33.81 -8.18
C ARG A 672 18.30 32.52 -7.55
N ASP A 673 18.00 32.57 -6.25
CA ASP A 673 17.44 31.45 -5.50
C ASP A 673 16.14 30.95 -6.14
N VAL A 674 15.22 31.88 -6.48
CA VAL A 674 13.94 31.57 -7.14
C VAL A 674 14.18 30.91 -8.50
N ARG A 675 15.07 31.49 -9.32
CA ARG A 675 15.41 30.98 -10.65
C ARG A 675 16.03 29.59 -10.59
N VAL A 676 17.01 29.36 -9.72
CA VAL A 676 17.68 28.06 -9.54
C VAL A 676 16.68 27.01 -9.05
N LEU A 677 15.91 27.31 -7.99
CA LEU A 677 14.90 26.41 -7.45
C LEU A 677 13.85 26.02 -8.50
N CYS A 678 13.31 26.99 -9.24
CA CYS A 678 12.30 26.75 -10.26
C CYS A 678 12.85 26.00 -11.48
N LEU A 679 14.05 26.33 -11.95
CA LEU A 679 14.66 25.65 -13.09
C LEU A 679 15.09 24.20 -12.78
N ILE A 680 15.23 23.83 -11.51
CA ILE A 680 15.52 22.45 -11.09
C ILE A 680 14.22 21.69 -10.79
N LEU A 681 13.36 22.22 -9.91
CA LEU A 681 12.14 21.52 -9.48
C LEU A 681 11.01 21.58 -10.52
N LEU A 682 10.67 22.76 -11.04
CA LEU A 682 9.56 22.87 -12.00
C LEU A 682 9.93 22.26 -13.34
N ARG A 683 11.13 22.52 -13.88
CA ARG A 683 11.53 22.01 -15.21
C ARG A 683 11.64 20.50 -15.25
N GLY A 684 12.18 19.90 -14.18
CA GLY A 684 12.36 18.46 -14.06
C GLY A 684 11.02 17.72 -13.96
N PHE A 685 10.18 18.14 -13.02
CA PHE A 685 9.04 17.33 -12.56
C PHE A 685 7.68 17.90 -12.97
N SER A 686 7.42 19.17 -12.71
CA SER A 686 6.13 19.79 -13.06
C SER A 686 5.98 20.04 -14.56
N GLY A 687 7.06 20.40 -15.26
CA GLY A 687 7.09 20.84 -16.65
C GLY A 687 5.92 21.75 -17.03
N THR A 688 5.14 21.30 -18.02
CA THR A 688 3.93 21.96 -18.54
C THR A 688 2.79 22.08 -17.53
N ARG A 689 2.76 21.26 -16.47
CA ARG A 689 1.69 21.27 -15.46
C ARG A 689 1.69 22.50 -14.56
N LEU A 690 2.71 23.35 -14.64
CA LEU A 690 2.66 24.73 -14.14
C LEU A 690 1.42 25.50 -14.65
N ALA A 691 0.87 25.11 -15.80
CA ALA A 691 -0.42 25.58 -16.34
C ALA A 691 -1.63 25.41 -15.40
N ASN A 692 -1.58 24.48 -14.43
CA ASN A 692 -2.63 24.33 -13.43
C ASN A 692 -2.67 25.52 -12.46
N ASP A 693 -1.49 26.02 -12.07
CA ASP A 693 -1.34 27.13 -11.12
C ASP A 693 -0.98 28.44 -11.82
N VAL A 694 -2.04 29.09 -12.28
CA VAL A 694 -2.03 30.43 -12.86
C VAL A 694 -1.45 31.48 -11.89
N LYS A 695 -1.60 31.31 -10.57
CA LYS A 695 -1.07 32.26 -9.58
C LYS A 695 0.45 32.16 -9.53
N LEU A 696 0.99 30.94 -9.51
CA LEU A 696 2.43 30.71 -9.54
C LEU A 696 3.07 31.25 -10.83
N MET A 697 2.42 31.06 -11.99
CA MET A 697 2.87 31.69 -13.25
C MET A 697 2.98 33.22 -13.12
N SER A 698 1.93 33.90 -12.63
CA SER A 698 1.95 35.36 -12.44
C SER A 698 3.02 35.82 -11.42
N LYS A 699 3.24 35.09 -10.33
CA LYS A 699 4.33 35.40 -9.37
C LYS A 699 5.70 35.35 -10.06
N LEU A 700 6.00 34.26 -10.78
CA LEU A 700 7.28 34.09 -11.48
C LEU A 700 7.50 35.15 -12.56
N ILE A 701 6.48 35.47 -13.35
CA ILE A 701 6.56 36.51 -14.38
C ILE A 701 6.91 37.87 -13.75
N ARG A 702 6.28 38.25 -12.63
CA ARG A 702 6.51 39.53 -11.96
C ARG A 702 7.90 39.64 -11.35
N ILE A 703 8.40 38.57 -10.72
CA ILE A 703 9.78 38.48 -10.24
C ILE A 703 10.76 38.68 -11.41
N GLY A 704 10.56 37.95 -12.52
CA GLY A 704 11.37 38.09 -13.72
C GLY A 704 11.33 39.48 -14.35
N VAL A 705 10.16 40.12 -14.42
CA VAL A 705 10.03 41.50 -14.93
C VAL A 705 10.79 42.49 -14.06
N SER A 706 10.79 42.32 -12.73
CA SER A 706 11.59 43.16 -11.83
C SER A 706 13.09 42.95 -12.07
N ALA A 707 13.54 41.70 -12.04
CA ALA A 707 14.95 41.33 -12.18
C ALA A 707 15.57 41.73 -13.53
N VAL A 708 14.87 41.50 -14.63
CA VAL A 708 15.35 41.83 -15.99
C VAL A 708 15.37 43.34 -16.21
N ARG A 709 14.52 44.12 -15.53
CA ARG A 709 14.60 45.59 -15.54
C ARG A 709 15.76 46.13 -14.73
N GLU A 710 16.13 45.47 -13.65
CA GLU A 710 17.24 45.88 -12.77
C GLU A 710 18.61 45.54 -13.37
N HIS A 711 18.79 44.30 -13.84
CA HIS A 711 20.08 43.80 -14.34
C HIS A 711 20.24 43.86 -15.87
N GLY A 712 19.15 44.11 -16.61
CA GLY A 712 19.14 44.15 -18.07
C GLY A 712 19.09 42.77 -18.75
N PRO A 713 18.58 42.69 -20.00
CA PRO A 713 18.30 41.42 -20.69
C PRO A 713 19.53 40.65 -21.16
N ALA A 714 20.68 41.31 -21.34
CA ALA A 714 21.94 40.70 -21.79
C ALA A 714 22.81 40.15 -20.64
N SER A 715 22.43 40.38 -19.38
CA SER A 715 23.12 39.87 -18.19
C SER A 715 22.90 38.36 -18.01
N ASP A 716 23.69 37.72 -17.16
CA ASP A 716 23.47 36.31 -16.78
C ASP A 716 22.10 36.09 -16.10
N VAL A 717 21.59 37.11 -15.41
CA VAL A 717 20.22 37.13 -14.87
C VAL A 717 19.20 37.16 -16.02
N GLY A 718 19.41 38.04 -17.01
CA GLY A 718 18.60 38.12 -18.23
C GLY A 718 18.55 36.80 -19.02
N ASN A 719 19.72 36.18 -19.24
CA ASN A 719 19.81 34.86 -19.87
C ASN A 719 19.14 33.76 -19.02
N GLY A 720 19.24 33.86 -17.69
CA GLY A 720 18.54 33.01 -16.73
C GLY A 720 17.02 33.07 -16.87
N TRP A 721 16.43 34.27 -16.96
CA TRP A 721 14.99 34.44 -17.16
C TRP A 721 14.54 34.06 -18.58
N ALA A 722 15.39 34.20 -19.59
CA ALA A 722 15.12 33.66 -20.93
C ALA A 722 14.97 32.12 -20.90
N ASN A 723 15.78 31.43 -20.08
CA ASN A 723 15.61 30.00 -19.84
C ASN A 723 14.30 29.67 -19.10
N VAL A 724 13.89 30.47 -18.11
CA VAL A 724 12.57 30.32 -17.46
C VAL A 724 11.41 30.47 -18.46
N VAL A 725 11.48 31.45 -19.37
CA VAL A 725 10.49 31.63 -20.44
C VAL A 725 10.44 30.40 -21.37
N ASN A 726 11.60 29.94 -21.83
CA ASN A 726 11.72 28.81 -22.77
C ASN A 726 11.31 27.46 -22.19
N TYR A 727 11.72 27.15 -20.96
CA TYR A 727 11.52 25.82 -20.37
C TYR A 727 10.27 25.70 -19.48
N LEU A 728 9.71 26.80 -18.97
CA LEU A 728 8.56 26.79 -18.06
C LEU A 728 7.35 27.53 -18.63
N LEU A 729 7.48 28.84 -18.90
CA LEU A 729 6.31 29.70 -19.15
C LEU A 729 5.64 29.45 -20.50
N LEU A 730 6.40 29.42 -21.60
CA LEU A 730 5.83 29.16 -22.94
C LEU A 730 5.30 27.70 -23.07
N PRO A 731 6.02 26.66 -22.62
CA PRO A 731 5.47 25.30 -22.59
C PRO A 731 4.19 25.16 -21.75
N ALA A 732 4.10 25.83 -20.60
CA ALA A 732 2.88 25.84 -19.79
C ALA A 732 1.72 26.58 -20.47
N LEU A 733 1.98 27.69 -21.18
CA LEU A 733 0.96 28.43 -21.93
C LEU A 733 0.24 27.55 -22.97
N SER A 734 0.96 26.62 -23.61
CA SER A 734 0.37 25.63 -24.53
C SER A 734 -0.70 24.74 -23.90
N VAL A 735 -0.65 24.53 -22.57
CA VAL A 735 -1.54 23.65 -21.79
C VAL A 735 -2.58 24.43 -20.98
N CYS A 736 -2.31 25.71 -20.65
CA CYS A 736 -3.17 26.62 -19.86
C CYS A 736 -4.56 26.91 -20.49
N GLY A 737 -4.82 26.44 -21.71
CA GLY A 737 -6.05 26.71 -22.45
C GLY A 737 -6.15 28.18 -22.88
N SER A 738 -7.36 28.65 -23.19
CA SER A 738 -7.60 29.97 -23.80
C SER A 738 -7.48 31.17 -22.85
N ASN A 739 -6.42 31.24 -22.04
CA ASN A 739 -6.17 32.34 -21.10
C ASN A 739 -5.33 33.46 -21.72
N SER A 740 -6.02 34.48 -22.25
CA SER A 740 -5.36 35.66 -22.86
C SER A 740 -4.56 36.50 -21.85
N ALA A 741 -4.95 36.52 -20.57
CA ALA A 741 -4.32 37.39 -19.58
C ALA A 741 -2.87 36.97 -19.27
N ILE A 742 -2.64 35.67 -19.08
CA ILE A 742 -1.30 35.11 -18.82
C ILE A 742 -0.41 35.20 -20.05
N GLY A 743 -0.94 34.98 -21.26
CA GLY A 743 -0.19 35.23 -22.49
C GLY A 743 0.29 36.68 -22.63
N ASN A 744 -0.51 37.66 -22.16
CA ASN A 744 -0.10 39.05 -22.11
C ASN A 744 0.92 39.33 -20.98
N GLU A 745 0.77 38.75 -19.77
CA GLU A 745 1.78 38.89 -18.71
C GLU A 745 3.13 38.30 -19.16
N ILE A 746 3.16 37.09 -19.74
CA ILE A 746 4.39 36.50 -20.33
C ILE A 746 5.01 37.45 -21.36
N TYR A 747 4.19 38.07 -22.22
CA TYR A 747 4.68 39.04 -23.19
C TYR A 747 5.30 40.28 -22.52
N THR A 748 4.83 40.76 -21.37
CA THR A 748 5.49 41.89 -20.66
C THR A 748 6.90 41.57 -20.18
N LEU A 749 7.24 40.29 -19.95
CA LEU A 749 8.61 39.84 -19.70
C LEU A 749 9.39 39.73 -21.01
N MET A 750 8.80 39.13 -22.05
CA MET A 750 9.44 39.01 -23.37
C MET A 750 9.74 40.37 -24.01
N GLU A 751 8.89 41.37 -23.81
CA GLU A 751 9.01 42.75 -24.34
C GLU A 751 10.28 43.48 -23.86
N LEU A 752 10.91 43.01 -22.78
CA LEU A 752 12.20 43.54 -22.29
C LEU A 752 13.41 43.03 -23.09
N TYR A 753 13.26 41.99 -23.91
CA TYR A 753 14.35 41.38 -24.67
C TYR A 753 14.43 41.92 -26.10
N PRO A 754 15.64 41.96 -26.71
CA PRO A 754 15.80 42.23 -28.13
C PRO A 754 14.96 41.30 -29.01
N LEU A 755 14.54 41.81 -30.16
CA LEU A 755 13.66 41.11 -31.10
C LEU A 755 14.21 39.74 -31.54
N GLU A 756 15.53 39.64 -31.76
CA GLU A 756 16.22 38.39 -32.07
C GLU A 756 16.03 37.32 -30.98
N SER A 757 16.23 37.70 -29.71
CA SER A 757 16.07 36.82 -28.56
C SER A 757 14.61 36.34 -28.40
N ARG A 758 13.62 37.22 -28.62
CA ARG A 758 12.20 36.85 -28.56
C ARG A 758 11.82 35.84 -29.64
N TRP A 759 12.32 36.02 -30.86
CA TRP A 759 12.06 35.10 -31.96
C TRP A 759 12.84 33.79 -31.84
N ALA A 760 14.01 33.80 -31.19
CA ALA A 760 14.67 32.58 -30.74
C ALA A 760 13.81 31.80 -29.73
N MET A 761 13.10 32.48 -28.80
CA MET A 761 12.14 31.83 -27.89
C MET A 761 10.96 31.19 -28.64
N TYR A 762 10.37 31.84 -29.64
CA TYR A 762 9.32 31.23 -30.49
C TYR A 762 9.84 30.03 -31.29
N THR A 763 11.08 30.11 -31.77
CA THR A 763 11.74 29.00 -32.47
C THR A 763 11.98 27.82 -31.52
N PHE A 764 12.43 28.09 -30.29
CA PHE A 764 12.59 27.08 -29.25
C PHE A 764 11.24 26.43 -28.87
N TRP A 765 10.20 27.23 -28.68
CA TRP A 765 8.86 26.76 -28.30
C TRP A 765 8.23 25.86 -29.38
N THR A 766 8.44 26.17 -30.66
CA THR A 766 7.87 25.37 -31.76
C THR A 766 8.72 24.17 -32.17
N LYS A 767 10.06 24.28 -32.13
CA LYS A 767 10.96 23.21 -32.57
C LYS A 767 11.44 22.33 -31.41
N ASN A 768 11.91 22.91 -30.31
CA ASN A 768 12.61 22.17 -29.25
C ASN A 768 11.67 21.68 -28.14
N ALA A 769 10.74 22.53 -27.67
CA ALA A 769 9.85 22.18 -26.57
C ALA A 769 8.99 20.90 -26.81
N PRO A 770 8.49 20.60 -28.02
CA PRO A 770 7.72 19.37 -28.27
C PRO A 770 8.50 18.06 -28.07
N TYR A 771 9.84 18.07 -28.19
CA TYR A 771 10.68 16.90 -27.91
C TYR A 771 10.93 16.70 -26.41
N ILE A 772 10.98 17.79 -25.64
CA ILE A 772 11.18 17.78 -24.19
C ILE A 772 9.87 17.40 -23.47
N PHE A 773 8.77 18.01 -23.91
CA PHE A 773 7.46 17.98 -23.26
C PHE A 773 6.39 17.32 -24.19
N PRO A 774 6.01 16.06 -23.93
CA PRO A 774 5.02 15.34 -24.76
C PRO A 774 3.65 16.03 -24.85
N GLU A 775 3.25 16.77 -23.83
CA GLU A 775 1.99 17.52 -23.82
C GLU A 775 1.99 18.69 -24.82
N VAL A 776 3.12 19.39 -24.98
CA VAL A 776 3.25 20.48 -25.97
C VAL A 776 3.11 19.92 -27.38
N LYS A 777 3.73 18.77 -27.68
CA LYS A 777 3.59 18.07 -28.96
C LYS A 777 2.13 17.72 -29.28
N SER A 778 1.41 17.15 -28.31
CA SER A 778 0.00 16.78 -28.49
C SER A 778 -0.88 18.02 -28.66
N LYS A 779 -0.70 19.06 -27.83
CA LYS A 779 -1.43 20.33 -27.92
C LYS A 779 -1.13 21.14 -29.19
N ALA A 780 0.08 21.08 -29.73
CA ALA A 780 0.42 21.71 -31.02
C ALA A 780 -0.28 20.99 -32.19
N ALA A 781 -0.40 19.66 -32.14
CA ALA A 781 -1.15 18.89 -33.13
C ALA A 781 -2.67 19.14 -33.04
N GLU A 782 -3.21 19.22 -31.82
CA GLU A 782 -4.59 19.63 -31.54
C GLU A 782 -4.88 21.04 -32.08
N ALA A 783 -4.06 22.04 -31.73
CA ALA A 783 -4.18 23.41 -32.24
C ALA A 783 -4.10 23.47 -33.77
N THR A 784 -3.24 22.65 -34.40
CA THR A 784 -3.15 22.53 -35.86
C THR A 784 -4.45 21.98 -36.47
N LYS A 785 -5.02 20.93 -35.87
CA LYS A 785 -6.29 20.31 -36.29
C LYS A 785 -7.47 21.28 -36.13
N GLU A 786 -7.57 21.95 -34.98
CA GLU A 786 -8.62 22.92 -34.69
C GLU A 786 -8.53 24.16 -35.60
N THR A 787 -7.33 24.71 -35.80
CA THR A 787 -7.12 25.86 -36.71
C THR A 787 -7.56 25.51 -38.14
N LYS A 788 -7.14 24.35 -38.67
CA LYS A 788 -7.60 23.86 -39.99
C LYS A 788 -9.13 23.67 -40.04
N ASN A 789 -9.74 23.19 -38.96
CA ASN A 789 -11.20 23.00 -38.89
C ASN A 789 -11.98 24.32 -38.82
N ILE A 790 -11.44 25.37 -38.20
CA ILE A 790 -12.04 26.71 -38.21
C ILE A 790 -11.90 27.35 -39.60
N LEU A 791 -10.71 27.29 -40.20
CA LEU A 791 -10.45 27.89 -41.52
C LEU A 791 -11.31 27.25 -42.62
N LYS A 792 -11.52 25.92 -42.58
CA LYS A 792 -12.46 25.21 -43.47
C LYS A 792 -13.94 25.62 -43.31
N ARG A 793 -14.29 26.32 -42.22
CA ARG A 793 -15.64 26.78 -41.92
C ARG A 793 -15.77 28.30 -41.99
N LEU A 794 -14.71 29.01 -42.32
CA LEU A 794 -14.67 30.47 -42.36
C LEU A 794 -15.48 30.99 -43.56
N SER A 795 -16.42 31.89 -43.29
CA SER A 795 -17.19 32.58 -44.33
C SER A 795 -17.41 34.04 -43.96
N THR A 796 -17.73 34.87 -44.96
CA THR A 796 -18.13 36.27 -44.76
C THR A 796 -19.32 36.42 -43.80
N THR A 797 -20.20 35.41 -43.72
CA THR A 797 -21.39 35.41 -42.86
C THR A 797 -21.14 35.02 -41.40
N ASN A 798 -20.09 34.25 -41.09
CA ASN A 798 -19.80 33.76 -39.72
C ASN A 798 -18.50 34.31 -39.11
N MET A 799 -17.83 35.21 -39.82
CA MET A 799 -16.52 35.78 -39.53
C MET A 799 -16.31 36.15 -38.04
N ARG A 800 -17.19 36.97 -37.43
CA ARG A 800 -17.06 37.40 -36.02
C ARG A 800 -17.10 36.27 -35.00
N GLU A 801 -17.73 35.14 -35.32
CA GLU A 801 -17.74 33.97 -34.42
C GLU A 801 -16.47 33.14 -34.59
N MET A 802 -16.11 32.86 -35.85
CA MET A 802 -14.88 32.11 -36.16
C MET A 802 -13.62 32.86 -35.72
N ALA A 803 -13.58 34.19 -35.87
CA ALA A 803 -12.54 35.08 -35.34
C ALA A 803 -12.31 34.87 -33.83
N ARG A 804 -13.39 34.85 -33.04
CA ARG A 804 -13.31 34.64 -31.58
C ARG A 804 -12.90 33.21 -31.23
N ARG A 805 -13.31 32.20 -32.01
CA ARG A 805 -12.83 30.82 -31.84
C ARG A 805 -11.34 30.68 -32.20
N MET A 806 -10.90 31.32 -33.27
CA MET A 806 -9.50 31.37 -33.71
C MET A 806 -8.60 32.07 -32.68
N SER A 807 -9.02 33.22 -32.16
CA SER A 807 -8.28 33.95 -31.12
C SER A 807 -8.11 33.13 -29.83
N LYS A 808 -9.11 32.30 -29.47
CA LYS A 808 -9.01 31.39 -28.33
C LYS A 808 -7.95 30.30 -28.48
N ILE A 809 -7.64 29.88 -29.71
CA ILE A 809 -6.53 28.96 -30.01
C ILE A 809 -5.20 29.73 -29.99
N SER A 810 -5.15 30.94 -30.57
CA SER A 810 -3.92 31.74 -30.58
C SER A 810 -3.54 32.31 -29.20
N TYR A 811 -4.42 32.30 -28.20
CA TYR A 811 -4.02 32.62 -26.82
C TYR A 811 -3.14 31.54 -26.17
N SER A 812 -3.30 30.25 -26.53
CA SER A 812 -2.48 29.16 -25.97
C SER A 812 -1.31 28.78 -26.89
N ASN A 813 -1.54 28.71 -28.20
CA ASN A 813 -0.55 28.29 -29.19
C ASN A 813 -0.52 29.23 -30.42
N PRO A 814 -0.14 30.51 -30.26
CA PRO A 814 -0.17 31.52 -31.32
C PRO A 814 0.69 31.13 -32.52
N VAL A 815 1.96 30.78 -32.32
CA VAL A 815 2.90 30.53 -33.42
C VAL A 815 2.41 29.38 -34.30
N THR A 816 1.97 28.27 -33.71
CA THR A 816 1.41 27.12 -34.44
C THR A 816 0.13 27.48 -35.20
N ALA A 817 -0.80 28.20 -34.55
CA ALA A 817 -2.04 28.63 -35.19
C ALA A 817 -1.77 29.57 -36.39
N PHE A 818 -0.86 30.53 -36.25
CA PHE A 818 -0.55 31.49 -37.31
C PHE A 818 0.25 30.90 -38.46
N MET A 819 1.21 30.02 -38.20
CA MET A 819 1.92 29.27 -39.26
C MET A 819 0.95 28.44 -40.13
N VAL A 820 -0.06 27.82 -39.50
CA VAL A 820 -1.13 27.09 -40.22
C VAL A 820 -2.05 28.05 -40.97
N THR A 821 -2.39 29.19 -40.38
CA THR A 821 -3.26 30.22 -40.98
C THR A 821 -2.65 30.80 -42.24
N ILE A 822 -1.38 31.23 -42.18
CA ILE A 822 -0.66 31.81 -43.31
C ILE A 822 -0.55 30.78 -44.43
N SER A 823 -0.24 29.52 -44.11
CA SER A 823 -0.24 28.43 -45.09
C SER A 823 -1.59 28.15 -45.76
N GLN A 824 -2.72 28.54 -45.16
CA GLN A 824 -4.04 28.48 -45.83
C GLN A 824 -4.33 29.75 -46.63
N ILE A 825 -3.90 30.92 -46.16
CA ILE A 825 -3.98 32.18 -46.92
C ILE A 825 -3.18 32.08 -48.23
N GLU A 826 -1.94 31.57 -48.18
CA GLU A 826 -1.08 31.28 -49.35
C GLU A 826 -1.75 30.39 -50.42
N SER A 827 -2.83 29.68 -50.06
CA SER A 827 -3.57 28.78 -50.96
C SER A 827 -4.94 29.33 -51.39
N TYR A 828 -5.47 30.35 -50.69
CA TYR A 828 -6.87 30.78 -50.78
C TYR A 828 -7.02 32.27 -50.43
N ASP A 829 -6.91 33.14 -51.44
CA ASP A 829 -6.94 34.60 -51.33
C ASP A 829 -8.21 35.13 -50.62
N ASN A 830 -9.35 34.43 -50.79
CA ASN A 830 -10.63 34.79 -50.18
C ASN A 830 -10.67 34.67 -48.65
N LEU A 831 -9.64 34.06 -48.02
CA LEU A 831 -9.51 34.01 -46.56
C LEU A 831 -8.84 35.26 -45.96
N ILE A 832 -8.17 36.09 -46.77
CA ILE A 832 -7.37 37.24 -46.30
C ILE A 832 -8.22 38.21 -45.46
N GLU A 833 -9.30 38.75 -46.03
CA GLU A 833 -10.17 39.72 -45.34
C GLU A 833 -10.73 39.14 -44.03
N CYS A 834 -11.12 37.86 -44.05
CA CYS A 834 -11.67 37.17 -42.88
C CYS A 834 -10.64 37.01 -41.74
N VAL A 835 -9.36 36.82 -42.07
CA VAL A 835 -8.28 36.74 -41.07
C VAL A 835 -7.85 38.12 -40.59
N VAL A 836 -7.81 39.13 -41.46
CA VAL A 836 -7.53 40.53 -41.07
C VAL A 836 -8.58 41.03 -40.08
N ASP A 837 -9.87 40.78 -40.32
CA ASP A 837 -10.92 41.12 -39.36
C ASP A 837 -10.86 40.29 -38.08
N SER A 838 -10.29 39.07 -38.14
CA SER A 838 -10.03 38.24 -36.95
C SER A 838 -8.90 38.79 -36.07
N ALA A 839 -7.95 39.53 -36.64
CA ALA A 839 -6.81 40.10 -35.91
C ALA A 839 -7.23 41.10 -34.82
N LYS A 840 -8.43 41.70 -34.92
CA LYS A 840 -9.05 42.55 -33.89
C LYS A 840 -9.20 41.88 -32.51
N HIS A 841 -9.03 40.56 -32.42
CA HIS A 841 -9.12 39.79 -31.19
C HIS A 841 -7.80 39.14 -30.74
N PHE A 842 -6.67 39.40 -31.42
CA PHE A 842 -5.38 38.85 -31.03
C PHE A 842 -4.80 39.56 -29.78
N SER A 843 -4.06 38.80 -28.97
CA SER A 843 -3.31 39.34 -27.82
C SER A 843 -2.04 40.06 -28.30
N LYS A 844 -1.34 40.78 -27.40
CA LYS A 844 -0.05 41.41 -27.74
C LYS A 844 0.98 40.36 -28.20
N LEU A 845 1.07 39.26 -27.47
CA LEU A 845 1.83 38.06 -27.83
C LEU A 845 1.42 37.53 -29.21
N GLY A 846 0.13 37.53 -29.50
CA GLY A 846 -0.42 37.06 -30.77
C GLY A 846 0.04 37.88 -31.96
N PHE A 847 0.10 39.21 -31.85
CA PHE A 847 0.60 40.07 -32.92
C PHE A 847 2.09 39.85 -33.22
N ASP A 848 2.96 39.81 -32.21
CA ASP A 848 4.40 39.56 -32.40
C ASP A 848 4.67 38.15 -32.96
N ALA A 849 3.95 37.14 -32.48
CA ALA A 849 3.99 35.78 -33.02
C ALA A 849 3.45 35.68 -34.46
N PHE A 850 2.47 36.51 -34.84
CA PHE A 850 1.96 36.58 -36.22
C PHE A 850 2.99 37.21 -37.17
N THR A 851 3.64 38.30 -36.75
CA THR A 851 4.77 38.90 -37.50
C THR A 851 5.93 37.93 -37.68
N TYR A 852 6.32 37.20 -36.62
CA TYR A 852 7.31 36.13 -36.70
C TYR A 852 6.89 35.04 -37.69
N ALA A 853 5.63 34.61 -37.67
CA ALA A 853 5.13 33.56 -38.57
C ALA A 853 5.15 33.99 -40.05
N ILE A 854 4.84 35.26 -40.36
CA ILE A 854 4.96 35.82 -41.72
C ILE A 854 6.42 35.79 -42.17
N LEU A 855 7.35 36.33 -41.37
CA LEU A 855 8.77 36.40 -41.75
C LEU A 855 9.41 35.02 -41.88
N ASN A 856 9.07 34.09 -40.98
CA ASN A 856 9.48 32.69 -41.07
C ASN A 856 8.99 32.06 -42.40
N LYS A 857 7.75 32.33 -42.81
CA LYS A 857 7.21 31.89 -44.10
C LYS A 857 7.88 32.53 -45.31
N MET A 858 8.16 33.85 -45.27
CA MET A 858 8.92 34.55 -46.31
C MET A 858 10.39 34.10 -46.41
N SER A 859 10.95 33.53 -45.34
CA SER A 859 12.32 33.01 -45.29
C SER A 859 12.46 31.58 -45.83
N GLU A 860 11.36 30.88 -46.12
CA GLU A 860 11.42 29.54 -46.72
C GLU A 860 11.97 29.61 -48.15
N ASP A 861 12.93 28.75 -48.47
CA ASP A 861 13.57 28.70 -49.79
C ASP A 861 12.64 28.09 -50.84
N ARG A 862 11.77 28.94 -51.40
CA ARG A 862 10.76 28.61 -52.42
C ARG A 862 10.98 29.42 -53.69
N GLY A 863 10.65 28.83 -54.84
CA GLY A 863 10.67 29.51 -56.13
C GLY A 863 9.79 30.77 -56.14
N ARG A 864 10.44 31.93 -56.30
CA ARG A 864 9.79 33.27 -56.33
C ARG A 864 9.14 33.60 -57.68
N MET A 865 9.57 32.90 -58.74
CA MET A 865 8.96 32.91 -60.06
C MET A 865 8.15 31.64 -60.28
N GLN A 866 7.08 31.73 -61.07
CA GLN A 866 6.34 30.58 -61.57
C GLN A 866 7.23 29.74 -62.50
N GLN A 867 6.82 28.50 -62.78
CA GLN A 867 7.56 27.59 -63.67
C GLN A 867 7.78 28.17 -65.08
N ASP A 868 6.89 29.05 -65.53
CA ASP A 868 6.99 29.78 -66.81
C ASP A 868 8.01 30.95 -66.79
N GLY A 869 8.63 31.26 -65.64
CA GLY A 869 9.68 32.29 -65.48
C GLY A 869 9.23 33.76 -65.61
N LEU A 870 8.11 34.02 -66.28
CA LEU A 870 7.60 35.36 -66.62
C LEU A 870 6.79 36.04 -65.52
N LEU A 871 6.20 35.26 -64.61
CA LEU A 871 5.30 35.75 -63.56
C LEU A 871 5.83 35.43 -62.17
N VAL A 872 5.57 36.33 -61.23
CA VAL A 872 5.81 36.10 -59.79
C VAL A 872 4.90 34.97 -59.31
N SER A 873 5.42 34.13 -58.41
CA SER A 873 4.65 33.03 -57.82
C SER A 873 3.42 33.54 -57.09
N LYS A 874 2.24 32.94 -57.36
CA LYS A 874 0.94 33.42 -56.84
C LYS A 874 0.86 33.55 -55.32
N TRP A 875 1.59 32.71 -54.56
CA TRP A 875 1.64 32.77 -53.09
C TRP A 875 2.33 34.04 -52.54
N LEU A 876 3.07 34.76 -53.37
CA LEU A 876 3.82 35.98 -53.02
C LEU A 876 3.09 37.27 -53.44
N GLN A 877 1.98 37.14 -54.18
CA GLN A 877 1.10 38.24 -54.57
C GLN A 877 0.06 38.53 -53.47
#